data_AF-A0A8J7L2E1-F1
#
_entry.id   AF-A0A8J7L2E1-F1
#
_cell.length_a   1.000
_cell.length_b   1.000
_cell.length_c   1.000
_cell.angle_alpha   90.00
_cell.angle_beta   90.00
_cell.angle_gamma   90.00
#
_symmetry.space_group_name_H-M   'P 1'
#
loop_
_entity.id
_entity.type
_entity.pdbx_description
1 polymer ?
#
loop_
_entity_poly.entity_id
_entity_poly.type
_entity_poly.pdbx_seq_one_letter_code
_entity_poly.pdbx_strand_id
1 'polypeptide(L)'
;MVNSTLVATLYVNPVTGNDTNAGSRLSPFKSLTRALKAVKTPAMIQLTPGTYSTVNGEVFPLIIPVGIVVVGNEANKGAEIVISGSGEYQSPSFGVQNITLLLQGDASLKGVTITNPVAKGTGVWIESAAPNVANNILNNCGREGIFTTGNAKPVIIDNVFVQNAASGLMMARNSKGEVLRNAFAKNPLGIAISDFAAPLIANNKLSDNRSAIALSRDARPVLRHNLITNNTQGGLLVNGNSVPDLGSNQDAAGNIFQNNGEFDLQNATSGQLISAGNQLNPARVKGRIDFITAIENNPITISGSASFSDLIGHWAAAFVEALVTKGAISGFPDGSFGPDAPITRAQYAAVVTKTFQLPNINNSSKFTDIKPDFWAASAIAKAAEMGFISGFPDGTFRPGQNLTKVQAIVSIVNGLKLSGGNPNVLTVYRDRAQIPSYATNAVAVATQKLLVINYPQTEKLEPLRDITRAEVAALIYQALVGNSQQKAIASPYIVNPNADIPSFTDIVGHWAELFIRALASMNLTHGFADGSYQPDKPMTRAQYAALVAVAFNPIAKRPAPDFTDVPKDFWAYNALQIAASGGFVSGFSDRTFRPNQNVQRLQVIVSLVNGLALPASDSNALLTYTDSKSIPDYARKAVVSATQQKIVVNYPDPKQLVPTREATRAEVAAMVYQALVAIGRTQNINSPYIVSTPNN
;
A
#
# COMPACT_ATOMS: atom_id res chain seq x y z
N MET A 1 -23.09 26.17 26.74
CA MET A 1 -22.71 24.73 26.73
C MET A 1 -23.37 24.11 25.52
N VAL A 2 -22.65 23.88 24.44
CA VAL A 2 -23.24 23.48 23.15
C VAL A 2 -22.52 22.23 22.65
N ASN A 3 -23.28 21.13 22.56
CA ASN A 3 -22.85 19.83 22.07
C ASN A 3 -22.56 19.88 20.57
N SER A 4 -21.28 19.73 20.22
CA SER A 4 -20.77 19.35 18.90
C SER A 4 -21.17 17.91 18.58
N THR A 5 -21.68 17.62 17.38
CA THR A 5 -21.84 16.22 16.94
C THR A 5 -20.70 15.85 16.00
N LEU A 6 -19.59 15.44 16.64
CA LEU A 6 -18.51 14.63 16.08
C LEU A 6 -19.07 13.49 15.20
N VAL A 7 -18.25 12.91 14.32
CA VAL A 7 -18.45 11.50 13.93
C VAL A 7 -18.62 10.75 15.24
N ALA A 8 -19.85 10.29 15.51
CA ALA A 8 -20.20 9.73 16.79
C ALA A 8 -19.39 8.43 16.93
N THR A 9 -18.22 8.53 17.55
CA THR A 9 -17.40 7.38 17.86
C THR A 9 -18.04 6.73 19.05
N LEU A 10 -18.69 5.60 18.81
CA LEU A 10 -19.26 4.79 19.87
C LEU A 10 -18.17 3.86 20.38
N TYR A 11 -17.96 3.86 21.68
CA TYR A 11 -17.00 2.98 22.33
C TYR A 11 -17.73 1.79 22.91
N VAL A 12 -17.20 0.59 22.67
CA VAL A 12 -17.75 -0.65 23.18
C VAL A 12 -16.68 -1.40 23.97
N ASN A 13 -17.00 -1.74 25.21
CA ASN A 13 -16.15 -2.53 26.08
C ASN A 13 -16.96 -3.68 26.68
N PRO A 14 -16.69 -4.94 26.30
CA PRO A 14 -17.51 -6.08 26.71
C PRO A 14 -17.30 -6.44 28.19
N VAL A 15 -16.17 -6.03 28.77
CA VAL A 15 -15.81 -6.31 30.16
C VAL A 15 -16.46 -5.30 31.10
N THR A 16 -16.19 -4.01 30.88
CA THR A 16 -16.57 -2.93 31.81
C THR A 16 -17.72 -2.04 31.33
N GLY A 17 -18.18 -2.21 30.09
CA GLY A 17 -19.28 -1.43 29.53
C GLY A 17 -20.65 -1.81 30.08
N ASN A 18 -21.64 -0.94 29.83
CA ASN A 18 -23.06 -1.18 30.15
C ASN A 18 -23.93 -0.63 29.00
N ASP A 19 -24.94 -1.39 28.56
CA ASP A 19 -25.80 -1.02 27.43
C ASP A 19 -26.83 0.08 27.74
N THR A 20 -26.97 0.44 29.02
CA THR A 20 -27.68 1.65 29.44
C THR A 20 -26.83 2.92 29.32
N ASN A 21 -25.53 2.80 29.05
CA ASN A 21 -24.64 3.96 28.93
C ASN A 21 -24.89 4.75 27.65
N ALA A 22 -24.25 5.92 27.53
CA ALA A 22 -24.32 6.77 26.35
C ALA A 22 -23.42 6.32 25.17
N GLY A 23 -22.50 5.37 25.39
CA GLY A 23 -21.57 4.88 24.36
C GLY A 23 -20.36 5.80 24.15
N SER A 24 -20.03 6.66 25.10
CA SER A 24 -18.85 7.53 25.06
C SER A 24 -17.60 6.79 25.53
N ARG A 25 -16.42 7.38 25.35
CA ARG A 25 -15.15 6.79 25.80
C ARG A 25 -15.10 6.52 27.31
N LEU A 26 -15.71 7.39 28.12
CA LEU A 26 -15.76 7.26 29.58
C LEU A 26 -16.92 6.36 30.07
N SER A 27 -17.95 6.19 29.24
CA SER A 27 -19.12 5.36 29.55
C SER A 27 -19.50 4.54 28.31
N PRO A 28 -18.70 3.51 27.99
CA PRO A 28 -18.87 2.72 26.77
C PRO A 28 -20.10 1.81 26.86
N PHE A 29 -20.66 1.45 25.71
CA PHE A 29 -21.61 0.34 25.62
C PHE A 29 -20.94 -0.98 26.01
N LYS A 30 -21.74 -1.95 26.46
CA LYS A 30 -21.24 -3.30 26.73
C LYS A 30 -21.17 -4.11 25.44
N SER A 31 -22.23 -4.07 24.64
CA SER A 31 -22.39 -4.88 23.44
C SER A 31 -22.29 -4.07 22.14
N LEU A 32 -21.73 -4.71 21.13
CA LEU A 32 -21.73 -4.23 19.75
C LEU A 32 -23.15 -4.22 19.19
N THR A 33 -24.01 -5.14 19.63
CA THR A 33 -25.45 -5.15 19.35
C THR A 33 -26.11 -3.83 19.73
N ARG A 34 -25.85 -3.35 20.95
CA ARG A 34 -26.38 -2.06 21.41
C ARG A 34 -25.81 -0.90 20.60
N ALA A 35 -24.51 -0.93 20.30
CA ALA A 35 -23.84 0.11 19.53
C ALA A 35 -24.39 0.19 18.10
N LEU A 36 -24.55 -0.93 17.40
CA LEU A 36 -25.10 -1.02 16.04
C LEU A 36 -26.57 -0.57 15.96
N LYS A 37 -27.33 -0.67 17.06
CA LYS A 37 -28.68 -0.09 17.16
C LYS A 37 -28.68 1.40 17.48
N ALA A 38 -27.68 1.88 18.21
CA ALA A 38 -27.56 3.28 18.62
C ALA A 38 -26.96 4.17 17.51
N VAL A 39 -26.16 3.57 16.63
CA VAL A 39 -25.35 4.27 15.66
C VAL A 39 -26.21 4.97 14.61
N LYS A 40 -25.85 6.21 14.29
CA LYS A 40 -26.42 6.99 13.18
C LYS A 40 -25.37 7.08 12.07
N THR A 41 -25.76 6.88 10.82
CA THR A 41 -24.84 6.87 9.67
C THR A 41 -24.42 8.28 9.23
N PRO A 42 -23.12 8.53 8.93
CA PRO A 42 -21.94 7.66 9.07
C PRO A 42 -21.26 7.78 10.45
N ALA A 43 -20.76 6.66 10.98
CA ALA A 43 -20.14 6.63 12.32
C ALA A 43 -19.12 5.49 12.49
N MET A 44 -18.24 5.67 13.48
CA MET A 44 -17.20 4.71 13.86
C MET A 44 -17.60 4.02 15.16
N ILE A 45 -17.40 2.71 15.24
CA ILE A 45 -17.55 1.92 16.46
C ILE A 45 -16.18 1.40 16.84
N GLN A 46 -15.62 1.95 17.93
CA GLN A 46 -14.33 1.55 18.47
C GLN A 46 -14.52 0.44 19.50
N LEU A 47 -13.92 -0.72 19.21
CA LEU A 47 -13.88 -1.86 20.11
C LEU A 47 -12.63 -1.81 20.99
N THR A 48 -12.73 -2.41 22.17
CA THR A 48 -11.62 -2.59 23.11
C THR A 48 -11.41 -4.08 23.38
N PRO A 49 -10.23 -4.49 23.89
CA PRO A 49 -9.94 -5.89 24.16
C PRO A 49 -11.01 -6.60 24.99
N GLY A 50 -11.35 -7.81 24.59
CA GLY A 50 -12.35 -8.65 25.22
C GLY A 50 -13.12 -9.51 24.20
N THR A 51 -14.03 -10.33 24.73
CA THR A 51 -14.87 -11.21 23.91
C THR A 51 -16.27 -10.61 23.77
N TYR A 52 -16.76 -10.52 22.55
CA TYR A 52 -18.10 -10.08 22.18
C TYR A 52 -18.88 -11.33 21.77
N SER A 53 -19.74 -11.83 22.67
CA SER A 53 -20.49 -13.07 22.51
C SER A 53 -21.88 -12.94 23.13
N THR A 54 -22.74 -13.95 22.96
CA THR A 54 -24.07 -13.98 23.58
C THR A 54 -24.01 -13.89 25.10
N VAL A 55 -22.96 -14.45 25.73
CA VAL A 55 -22.70 -14.33 27.18
C VAL A 55 -22.49 -12.87 27.59
N ASN A 56 -21.92 -12.06 26.70
CA ASN A 56 -21.64 -10.64 26.93
C ASN A 56 -22.70 -9.70 26.34
N GLY A 57 -23.88 -10.24 25.97
CA GLY A 57 -25.04 -9.47 25.55
C GLY A 57 -25.19 -9.28 24.05
N GLU A 58 -24.36 -9.94 23.22
CA GLU A 58 -24.54 -9.89 21.76
C GLU A 58 -25.75 -10.69 21.29
N VAL A 59 -26.42 -10.17 20.26
CA VAL A 59 -27.49 -10.86 19.52
C VAL A 59 -27.03 -11.02 18.07
N PHE A 60 -26.76 -12.26 17.69
CA PHE A 60 -26.28 -12.61 16.34
C PHE A 60 -27.45 -12.92 15.39
N PRO A 61 -27.29 -12.70 14.06
CA PRO A 61 -26.10 -12.17 13.41
C PRO A 61 -25.95 -10.66 13.64
N LEU A 62 -24.70 -10.20 13.80
CA LEU A 62 -24.40 -8.78 13.91
C LEU A 62 -24.37 -8.16 12.51
N ILE A 63 -25.29 -7.24 12.24
CA ILE A 63 -25.39 -6.58 10.94
C ILE A 63 -24.66 -5.24 11.01
N ILE A 64 -23.60 -5.08 10.21
CA ILE A 64 -22.87 -3.82 10.07
C ILE A 64 -23.45 -3.07 8.87
N PRO A 65 -24.17 -1.95 9.09
CA PRO A 65 -24.83 -1.20 8.02
C PRO A 65 -23.85 -0.44 7.11
N VAL A 66 -24.38 0.04 6.00
CA VAL A 66 -23.71 0.95 5.05
C VAL A 66 -23.09 2.15 5.78
N GLY A 67 -21.86 2.53 5.42
CA GLY A 67 -21.14 3.68 5.96
C GLY A 67 -20.66 3.55 7.41
N ILE A 68 -20.82 2.38 8.05
CA ILE A 68 -20.32 2.12 9.40
C ILE A 68 -18.94 1.47 9.36
N VAL A 69 -18.05 1.99 10.20
CA VAL A 69 -16.70 1.46 10.40
C VAL A 69 -16.62 0.84 11.80
N VAL A 70 -16.48 -0.47 11.87
CA VAL A 70 -16.14 -1.18 13.11
C VAL A 70 -14.63 -1.38 13.14
N VAL A 71 -13.99 -0.85 14.18
CA VAL A 71 -12.53 -0.87 14.32
C VAL A 71 -12.13 -1.37 15.70
N GLY A 72 -11.25 -2.35 15.74
CA GLY A 72 -10.55 -2.80 16.94
C GLY A 72 -9.11 -2.33 16.94
N ASN A 73 -8.16 -3.27 16.98
CA ASN A 73 -6.72 -3.01 16.96
C ASN A 73 -6.10 -3.57 15.68
N GLU A 74 -5.89 -2.71 14.69
CA GLU A 74 -5.33 -3.12 13.40
C GLU A 74 -3.86 -3.56 13.50
N ALA A 75 -3.09 -3.00 14.44
CA ALA A 75 -1.66 -3.27 14.57
C ALA A 75 -1.38 -4.73 14.94
N ASN A 76 -2.26 -5.35 15.73
CA ASN A 76 -2.19 -6.77 16.09
C ASN A 76 -3.30 -7.62 15.45
N LYS A 77 -3.97 -7.07 14.43
CA LYS A 77 -5.09 -7.68 13.72
C LYS A 77 -6.26 -8.11 14.61
N GLY A 78 -6.40 -7.51 15.78
CA GLY A 78 -7.49 -7.78 16.72
C GLY A 78 -7.36 -9.06 17.51
N ALA A 79 -6.15 -9.57 17.73
CA ALA A 79 -5.91 -10.82 18.47
C ALA A 79 -6.61 -10.88 19.85
N GLU A 80 -6.82 -9.73 20.49
CA GLU A 80 -7.44 -9.61 21.80
C GLU A 80 -8.91 -9.15 21.75
N ILE A 81 -9.45 -8.90 20.56
CA ILE A 81 -10.81 -8.39 20.33
C ILE A 81 -11.59 -9.47 19.58
N VAL A 82 -12.25 -10.37 20.30
CA VAL A 82 -12.85 -11.58 19.74
C VAL A 82 -14.35 -11.43 19.60
N ILE A 83 -14.89 -11.44 18.39
CA ILE A 83 -16.33 -11.51 18.10
C ILE A 83 -16.68 -12.98 17.85
N SER A 84 -17.42 -13.59 18.77
CA SER A 84 -17.72 -15.02 18.73
C SER A 84 -19.21 -15.31 18.93
N GLY A 85 -19.83 -15.89 17.90
CA GLY A 85 -21.22 -16.33 17.95
C GLY A 85 -21.80 -16.65 16.58
N SER A 86 -23.09 -16.97 16.54
CA SER A 86 -23.80 -17.37 15.33
C SER A 86 -25.27 -17.00 15.43
N GLY A 87 -25.86 -16.60 14.31
CA GLY A 87 -27.31 -16.41 14.19
C GLY A 87 -27.79 -16.69 12.77
N GLU A 88 -29.09 -16.91 12.64
CA GLU A 88 -29.73 -17.25 11.38
C GLU A 88 -29.87 -16.02 10.47
N TYR A 89 -29.52 -16.18 9.21
CA TYR A 89 -29.65 -15.16 8.16
C TYR A 89 -30.27 -15.78 6.90
N GLN A 90 -31.36 -15.20 6.42
CA GLN A 90 -31.99 -15.58 5.17
C GLN A 90 -31.27 -14.90 4.00
N SER A 91 -30.32 -15.60 3.38
CA SER A 91 -29.63 -15.13 2.18
C SER A 91 -30.55 -15.18 0.96
N PRO A 92 -30.72 -14.06 0.22
CA PRO A 92 -31.38 -14.06 -1.08
C PRO A 92 -30.79 -15.04 -2.10
N SER A 93 -29.48 -15.32 -2.03
CA SER A 93 -28.79 -16.18 -3.01
C SER A 93 -28.47 -17.60 -2.53
N PHE A 94 -28.59 -17.88 -1.23
CA PHE A 94 -28.22 -19.16 -0.60
C PHE A 94 -29.21 -19.69 0.44
N GLY A 95 -30.37 -19.06 0.64
CA GLY A 95 -31.35 -19.46 1.64
C GLY A 95 -30.85 -19.26 3.07
N VAL A 96 -31.36 -20.03 4.02
CA VAL A 96 -31.01 -19.92 5.44
C VAL A 96 -29.54 -20.29 5.68
N GLN A 97 -28.80 -19.40 6.33
CA GLN A 97 -27.40 -19.57 6.69
C GLN A 97 -27.16 -19.18 8.16
N ASN A 98 -26.17 -19.79 8.81
CA ASN A 98 -25.74 -19.43 10.15
C ASN A 98 -24.46 -18.58 10.06
N ILE A 99 -24.52 -17.33 10.51
CA ILE A 99 -23.43 -16.36 10.33
C ILE A 99 -23.14 -15.58 11.62
N THR A 100 -21.90 -15.13 11.83
CA THR A 100 -21.56 -14.20 12.93
C THR A 100 -21.87 -12.75 12.52
N LEU A 101 -21.39 -12.33 11.34
CA LEU A 101 -21.47 -10.95 10.87
C LEU A 101 -22.06 -10.87 9.46
N LEU A 102 -22.87 -9.85 9.20
CA LEU A 102 -23.31 -9.43 7.86
C LEU A 102 -22.78 -8.03 7.56
N LEU A 103 -22.01 -7.87 6.48
CA LEU A 103 -21.55 -6.55 6.03
C LEU A 103 -22.41 -6.03 4.88
N GLN A 104 -22.94 -4.81 5.01
CA GLN A 104 -23.80 -4.17 4.01
C GLN A 104 -23.10 -2.99 3.32
N GLY A 105 -23.40 -2.78 2.03
CA GLY A 105 -22.87 -1.66 1.25
C GLY A 105 -21.35 -1.55 1.31
N ASP A 106 -20.85 -0.39 1.75
CA ASP A 106 -19.44 -0.04 1.91
C ASP A 106 -18.94 -0.15 3.37
N ALA A 107 -19.63 -0.93 4.20
CA ALA A 107 -19.23 -1.18 5.59
C ALA A 107 -17.75 -1.57 5.73
N SER A 108 -17.11 -1.17 6.82
CA SER A 108 -15.73 -1.52 7.11
C SER A 108 -15.59 -2.30 8.41
N LEU A 109 -14.83 -3.38 8.38
CA LEU A 109 -14.49 -4.19 9.54
C LEU A 109 -12.97 -4.35 9.65
N LYS A 110 -12.40 -3.84 10.74
CA LYS A 110 -10.95 -3.78 10.89
C LYS A 110 -10.45 -4.14 12.28
N GLY A 111 -9.34 -4.87 12.36
CA GLY A 111 -8.64 -5.06 13.64
C GLY A 111 -9.40 -5.91 14.64
N VAL A 112 -10.12 -6.94 14.22
CA VAL A 112 -10.85 -7.86 15.12
C VAL A 112 -10.56 -9.34 14.80
N THR A 113 -10.74 -10.21 15.79
CA THR A 113 -10.82 -11.65 15.61
C THR A 113 -12.28 -12.08 15.47
N ILE A 114 -12.63 -12.87 14.45
CA ILE A 114 -13.98 -13.40 14.21
C ILE A 114 -13.96 -14.93 14.32
N THR A 115 -14.92 -15.47 15.08
CA THR A 115 -15.11 -16.91 15.26
C THR A 115 -16.59 -17.28 15.20
N ASN A 116 -16.95 -18.29 14.40
CA ASN A 116 -18.26 -18.93 14.45
C ASN A 116 -18.13 -20.40 14.88
N PRO A 117 -18.27 -20.73 16.17
CA PRO A 117 -17.99 -22.09 16.65
C PRO A 117 -19.08 -23.11 16.26
N VAL A 118 -20.21 -22.68 15.70
CA VAL A 118 -21.32 -23.57 15.36
C VAL A 118 -21.01 -24.33 14.07
N ALA A 119 -21.35 -25.62 14.03
CA ALA A 119 -21.20 -26.43 12.82
C ALA A 119 -21.91 -25.78 11.61
N LYS A 120 -21.22 -25.70 10.47
CA LYS A 120 -21.67 -24.98 9.26
C LYS A 120 -21.85 -23.46 9.44
N GLY A 121 -21.34 -22.89 10.53
CA GLY A 121 -21.36 -21.45 10.79
C GLY A 121 -20.27 -20.68 10.05
N THR A 122 -20.66 -19.65 9.31
CA THR A 122 -19.76 -18.70 8.64
C THR A 122 -19.39 -17.57 9.60
N GLY A 123 -18.12 -17.12 9.59
CA GLY A 123 -17.73 -15.91 10.31
C GLY A 123 -18.43 -14.67 9.73
N VAL A 124 -18.05 -14.27 8.53
CA VAL A 124 -18.56 -13.05 7.88
C VAL A 124 -19.25 -13.38 6.56
N TRP A 125 -20.47 -12.87 6.39
CA TRP A 125 -21.24 -12.98 5.16
C TRP A 125 -21.25 -11.64 4.41
N ILE A 126 -21.02 -11.69 3.10
CA ILE A 126 -21.01 -10.52 2.21
C ILE A 126 -21.88 -10.84 1.00
N GLU A 127 -22.98 -10.11 0.84
CA GLU A 127 -23.96 -10.38 -0.21
C GLU A 127 -24.27 -9.12 -1.02
N SER A 128 -23.87 -9.14 -2.29
CA SER A 128 -24.06 -7.99 -3.20
C SER A 128 -23.59 -6.64 -2.65
N ALA A 129 -22.58 -6.67 -1.75
CA ALA A 129 -22.00 -5.52 -1.08
C ALA A 129 -20.52 -5.35 -1.45
N ALA A 130 -19.95 -4.17 -1.20
CA ALA A 130 -18.56 -3.83 -1.46
C ALA A 130 -17.83 -3.33 -0.19
N PRO A 131 -17.79 -4.13 0.89
CA PRO A 131 -17.18 -3.72 2.14
C PRO A 131 -15.65 -3.79 2.09
N ASN A 132 -15.01 -3.12 3.06
CA ASN A 132 -13.58 -3.25 3.34
C ASN A 132 -13.35 -4.11 4.59
N VAL A 133 -12.71 -5.26 4.42
CA VAL A 133 -12.33 -6.16 5.50
C VAL A 133 -10.81 -6.19 5.59
N ALA A 134 -10.26 -5.52 6.60
CA ALA A 134 -8.82 -5.32 6.71
C ALA A 134 -8.25 -5.67 8.08
N ASN A 135 -7.04 -6.26 8.12
CA ASN A 135 -6.32 -6.49 9.37
C ASN A 135 -7.13 -7.27 10.43
N ASN A 136 -7.81 -8.35 10.03
CA ASN A 136 -8.57 -9.20 10.95
C ASN A 136 -7.94 -10.59 11.08
N ILE A 137 -8.32 -11.31 12.13
CA ILE A 137 -8.11 -12.76 12.27
C ILE A 137 -9.46 -13.45 12.12
N LEU A 138 -9.57 -14.43 11.23
CA LEU A 138 -10.77 -15.24 11.03
C LEU A 138 -10.43 -16.69 11.31
N ASN A 139 -10.85 -17.16 12.48
CA ASN A 139 -10.43 -18.46 12.96
C ASN A 139 -11.57 -19.29 13.54
N ASN A 140 -11.35 -20.61 13.55
CA ASN A 140 -12.23 -21.57 14.21
C ASN A 140 -13.71 -21.41 13.81
N CYS A 141 -14.00 -21.00 12.57
CA CYS A 141 -15.37 -20.98 12.05
C CYS A 141 -15.78 -22.40 11.62
N GLY A 142 -17.01 -22.80 11.95
CA GLY A 142 -17.53 -24.14 11.66
C GLY A 142 -17.87 -24.38 10.19
N ARG A 143 -17.66 -23.40 9.31
CA ARG A 143 -17.58 -23.56 7.86
C ARG A 143 -16.46 -22.73 7.24
N GLU A 144 -16.68 -21.45 7.00
CA GLU A 144 -15.66 -20.56 6.43
C GLU A 144 -15.54 -19.25 7.18
N GLY A 145 -14.35 -18.64 7.10
CA GLY A 145 -14.10 -17.34 7.70
C GLY A 145 -14.93 -16.24 7.04
N ILE A 146 -14.84 -16.12 5.71
CA ILE A 146 -15.68 -15.24 4.89
C ILE A 146 -16.39 -16.03 3.80
N PHE A 147 -17.67 -15.72 3.57
CA PHE A 147 -18.42 -16.14 2.40
C PHE A 147 -18.91 -14.91 1.62
N THR A 148 -18.60 -14.85 0.31
CA THR A 148 -19.08 -13.81 -0.60
C THR A 148 -20.04 -14.37 -1.65
N THR A 149 -21.11 -13.63 -1.93
CA THR A 149 -22.17 -14.07 -2.85
C THR A 149 -22.88 -12.91 -3.56
N GLY A 150 -23.82 -13.24 -4.43
CA GLY A 150 -24.56 -12.30 -5.26
C GLY A 150 -23.62 -11.59 -6.21
N ASN A 151 -23.65 -10.27 -6.19
CA ASN A 151 -22.74 -9.40 -6.96
C ASN A 151 -21.70 -8.71 -6.07
N ALA A 152 -21.31 -9.34 -4.95
CA ALA A 152 -20.40 -8.74 -3.99
C ALA A 152 -19.08 -8.33 -4.63
N LYS A 153 -18.50 -7.22 -4.18
CA LYS A 153 -17.22 -6.63 -4.61
C LYS A 153 -16.36 -6.19 -3.42
N PRO A 154 -16.05 -7.07 -2.45
CA PRO A 154 -15.30 -6.66 -1.28
C PRO A 154 -13.82 -6.42 -1.59
N VAL A 155 -13.19 -5.61 -0.75
CA VAL A 155 -11.73 -5.58 -0.59
C VAL A 155 -11.40 -6.33 0.69
N ILE A 156 -10.69 -7.46 0.56
CA ILE A 156 -10.28 -8.34 1.65
C ILE A 156 -8.76 -8.28 1.72
N ILE A 157 -8.21 -7.55 2.69
CA ILE A 157 -6.79 -7.20 2.69
C ILE A 157 -6.09 -7.39 4.03
N ASP A 158 -4.88 -7.93 4.01
CA ASP A 158 -4.03 -8.08 5.21
C ASP A 158 -4.71 -8.86 6.37
N ASN A 159 -5.62 -9.81 6.08
CA ASN A 159 -6.27 -10.65 7.09
C ASN A 159 -5.54 -11.99 7.27
N VAL A 160 -5.82 -12.68 8.37
CA VAL A 160 -5.32 -14.03 8.67
C VAL A 160 -6.51 -14.99 8.78
N PHE A 161 -6.56 -16.03 7.97
CA PHE A 161 -7.58 -17.07 7.98
C PHE A 161 -6.98 -18.38 8.46
N VAL A 162 -7.41 -18.87 9.62
CA VAL A 162 -6.76 -20.02 10.25
C VAL A 162 -7.73 -20.98 10.92
N GLN A 163 -7.57 -22.29 10.68
CA GLN A 163 -8.35 -23.35 11.35
C GLN A 163 -9.88 -23.24 11.14
N ASN A 164 -10.34 -22.85 9.95
CA ASN A 164 -11.76 -22.90 9.60
C ASN A 164 -12.12 -24.29 9.03
N ALA A 165 -13.33 -24.77 9.32
CA ALA A 165 -13.70 -26.18 9.11
C ALA A 165 -13.90 -26.60 7.65
N ALA A 166 -14.10 -25.67 6.72
CA ALA A 166 -14.25 -25.92 5.29
C ALA A 166 -13.27 -25.08 4.46
N SER A 167 -13.35 -23.74 4.55
CA SER A 167 -12.39 -22.86 3.88
C SER A 167 -12.04 -21.61 4.67
N GLY A 168 -10.90 -20.97 4.37
CA GLY A 168 -10.64 -19.62 4.87
C GLY A 168 -11.61 -18.61 4.25
N LEU A 169 -11.65 -18.59 2.91
CA LEU A 169 -12.52 -17.74 2.11
C LEU A 169 -13.31 -18.59 1.10
N MET A 170 -14.60 -18.30 0.92
CA MET A 170 -15.44 -18.81 -0.15
C MET A 170 -16.00 -17.65 -0.98
N MET A 171 -15.82 -17.67 -2.29
CA MET A 171 -16.42 -16.71 -3.22
C MET A 171 -17.30 -17.41 -4.25
N ALA A 172 -18.58 -17.06 -4.30
CA ALA A 172 -19.59 -17.73 -5.13
C ALA A 172 -20.44 -16.73 -5.94
N ARG A 173 -21.37 -17.28 -6.74
CA ARG A 173 -22.25 -16.52 -7.66
C ARG A 173 -21.45 -15.62 -8.59
N ASN A 174 -21.77 -14.33 -8.65
CA ASN A 174 -21.09 -13.35 -9.49
C ASN A 174 -20.16 -12.46 -8.66
N SER A 175 -19.68 -12.95 -7.51
CA SER A 175 -18.79 -12.16 -6.66
C SER A 175 -17.51 -11.84 -7.42
N LYS A 176 -17.20 -10.56 -7.45
CA LYS A 176 -15.94 -9.99 -7.92
C LYS A 176 -15.28 -9.32 -6.71
N GLY A 177 -14.10 -8.74 -6.82
CA GLY A 177 -13.43 -8.11 -5.69
C GLY A 177 -11.98 -8.53 -5.56
N GLU A 178 -11.35 -8.04 -4.50
CA GLU A 178 -9.89 -8.10 -4.34
C GLU A 178 -9.55 -8.83 -3.05
N VAL A 179 -8.67 -9.83 -3.16
CA VAL A 179 -8.14 -10.60 -2.03
C VAL A 179 -6.64 -10.40 -2.05
N LEU A 180 -6.15 -9.50 -1.20
CA LEU A 180 -4.79 -8.97 -1.26
C LEU A 180 -4.02 -9.20 0.04
N ARG A 181 -2.79 -9.72 -0.03
CA ARG A 181 -1.87 -9.82 1.12
C ARG A 181 -2.42 -10.52 2.37
N ASN A 182 -3.37 -11.43 2.19
CA ASN A 182 -3.90 -12.23 3.29
C ASN A 182 -3.03 -13.48 3.53
N ALA A 183 -3.09 -14.02 4.73
CA ALA A 183 -2.50 -15.30 5.09
C ALA A 183 -3.59 -16.35 5.33
N PHE A 184 -3.54 -17.47 4.62
CA PHE A 184 -4.45 -18.60 4.77
C PHE A 184 -3.66 -19.81 5.25
N ALA A 185 -3.95 -20.32 6.44
CA ALA A 185 -3.25 -21.47 6.97
C ALA A 185 -4.10 -22.46 7.74
N LYS A 186 -3.78 -23.75 7.66
CA LYS A 186 -4.45 -24.81 8.43
C LYS A 186 -5.96 -24.91 8.18
N ASN A 187 -6.43 -24.55 6.99
CA ASN A 187 -7.81 -24.78 6.56
C ASN A 187 -7.84 -25.99 5.60
N PRO A 188 -8.96 -26.72 5.46
CA PRO A 188 -9.09 -27.70 4.39
C PRO A 188 -8.93 -27.04 3.02
N LEU A 189 -9.56 -25.90 2.78
CA LEU A 189 -9.32 -25.06 1.61
C LEU A 189 -8.85 -23.68 2.06
N GLY A 190 -7.74 -23.16 1.53
CA GLY A 190 -7.37 -21.76 1.79
C GLY A 190 -8.43 -20.82 1.23
N ILE A 191 -8.59 -20.86 -0.10
CA ILE A 191 -9.60 -20.11 -0.86
C ILE A 191 -10.39 -21.09 -1.74
N ALA A 192 -11.72 -20.99 -1.68
CA ALA A 192 -12.62 -21.71 -2.56
C ALA A 192 -13.38 -20.71 -3.46
N ILE A 193 -13.46 -20.98 -4.76
CA ILE A 193 -14.13 -20.11 -5.73
C ILE A 193 -15.06 -20.97 -6.60
N SER A 194 -16.30 -20.51 -6.78
CA SER A 194 -17.34 -21.25 -7.49
C SER A 194 -18.25 -20.36 -8.33
N ASP A 195 -19.20 -21.00 -9.03
CA ASP A 195 -20.14 -20.38 -9.98
C ASP A 195 -19.41 -19.48 -10.99
N PHE A 196 -19.75 -18.19 -11.09
CA PHE A 196 -19.16 -17.21 -12.01
C PHE A 196 -18.23 -16.22 -11.30
N ALA A 197 -17.76 -16.56 -10.09
CA ALA A 197 -16.95 -15.66 -9.30
C ALA A 197 -15.59 -15.43 -9.99
N ALA A 198 -15.19 -14.17 -10.05
CA ALA A 198 -14.01 -13.72 -10.77
C ALA A 198 -13.22 -12.67 -9.98
N PRO A 199 -12.67 -13.04 -8.81
CA PRO A 199 -11.86 -12.12 -7.99
C PRO A 199 -10.42 -11.99 -8.51
N LEU A 200 -9.78 -10.89 -8.13
CA LEU A 200 -8.32 -10.76 -8.13
C LEU A 200 -7.78 -11.36 -6.83
N ILE A 201 -6.93 -12.37 -6.94
CA ILE A 201 -6.23 -13.01 -5.83
C ILE A 201 -4.75 -12.68 -5.98
N ALA A 202 -4.24 -11.76 -5.18
CA ALA A 202 -2.85 -11.32 -5.32
C ALA A 202 -2.06 -11.17 -4.01
N ASN A 203 -0.77 -11.49 -4.07
CA ASN A 203 0.17 -11.34 -2.96
C ASN A 203 -0.21 -12.08 -1.66
N ASN A 204 -1.08 -13.10 -1.75
CA ASN A 204 -1.50 -13.86 -0.58
C ASN A 204 -0.50 -14.97 -0.26
N LYS A 205 -0.39 -15.31 1.02
CA LYS A 205 0.33 -16.49 1.49
C LYS A 205 -0.66 -17.59 1.84
N LEU A 206 -0.59 -18.73 1.15
CA LEU A 206 -1.43 -19.89 1.41
C LEU A 206 -0.56 -21.08 1.79
N SER A 207 -0.45 -21.35 3.08
CA SER A 207 0.42 -22.41 3.59
C SER A 207 -0.23 -23.35 4.58
N ASP A 208 0.20 -24.61 4.61
CA ASP A 208 -0.29 -25.62 5.56
C ASP A 208 -1.81 -25.87 5.50
N ASN A 209 -2.47 -25.56 4.38
CA ASN A 209 -3.85 -25.97 4.14
C ASN A 209 -3.87 -27.40 3.60
N ARG A 210 -5.06 -28.01 3.44
CA ARG A 210 -5.16 -29.22 2.61
C ARG A 210 -4.95 -28.87 1.14
N SER A 211 -5.81 -28.04 0.57
CA SER A 211 -5.53 -27.37 -0.70
C SER A 211 -5.50 -25.86 -0.53
N ALA A 212 -4.54 -25.17 -1.17
CA ALA A 212 -4.48 -23.71 -1.05
C ALA A 212 -5.64 -23.03 -1.77
N ILE A 213 -5.87 -23.35 -3.05
CA ILE A 213 -6.94 -22.76 -3.84
C ILE A 213 -7.71 -23.87 -4.58
N ALA A 214 -9.03 -23.85 -4.50
CA ALA A 214 -9.90 -24.76 -5.24
C ALA A 214 -10.95 -23.99 -6.05
N LEU A 215 -11.01 -24.26 -7.35
CA LEU A 215 -11.94 -23.67 -8.30
C LEU A 215 -12.96 -24.71 -8.74
N SER A 216 -14.20 -24.28 -8.95
CA SER A 216 -15.29 -25.15 -9.37
C SER A 216 -16.29 -24.39 -10.24
N ARG A 217 -17.14 -25.14 -10.97
CA ARG A 217 -18.16 -24.60 -11.88
C ARG A 217 -17.50 -23.69 -12.93
N ASP A 218 -17.92 -22.44 -13.10
CA ASP A 218 -17.48 -21.54 -14.17
C ASP A 218 -16.55 -20.41 -13.66
N ALA A 219 -15.85 -20.65 -12.54
CA ALA A 219 -15.05 -19.64 -11.86
C ALA A 219 -13.91 -19.12 -12.74
N ARG A 220 -13.63 -17.81 -12.68
CA ARG A 220 -12.62 -17.14 -13.52
C ARG A 220 -11.77 -16.14 -12.73
N PRO A 221 -11.05 -16.58 -11.68
CA PRO A 221 -10.19 -15.68 -10.92
C PRO A 221 -8.93 -15.30 -11.68
N VAL A 222 -8.33 -14.18 -11.29
CA VAL A 222 -6.99 -13.76 -11.72
C VAL A 222 -6.02 -13.99 -10.56
N LEU A 223 -4.98 -14.78 -10.77
CA LEU A 223 -4.00 -15.10 -9.72
C LEU A 223 -2.66 -14.43 -10.03
N ARG A 224 -2.19 -13.57 -9.13
CA ARG A 224 -0.88 -12.88 -9.28
C ARG A 224 -0.05 -12.97 -8.00
N HIS A 225 1.22 -13.34 -8.10
CA HIS A 225 2.19 -13.24 -7.00
C HIS A 225 1.77 -13.91 -5.68
N ASN A 226 0.98 -14.98 -5.73
CA ASN A 226 0.62 -15.72 -4.53
C ASN A 226 1.72 -16.71 -4.15
N LEU A 227 2.03 -16.79 -2.86
CA LEU A 227 2.96 -17.76 -2.28
C LEU A 227 2.18 -18.96 -1.74
N ILE A 228 2.20 -20.07 -2.46
CA ILE A 228 1.41 -21.27 -2.21
C ILE A 228 2.35 -22.40 -1.82
N THR A 229 2.54 -22.60 -0.51
CA THR A 229 3.60 -23.48 -0.02
C THR A 229 3.17 -24.44 1.08
N ASN A 230 3.78 -25.64 1.13
CA ASN A 230 3.57 -26.61 2.21
C ASN A 230 2.10 -27.03 2.42
N ASN A 231 1.26 -27.01 1.39
CA ASN A 231 -0.12 -27.50 1.52
C ASN A 231 -0.13 -29.03 1.43
N THR A 232 -0.88 -29.70 2.32
CA THR A 232 -0.77 -31.15 2.54
C THR A 232 -1.27 -32.00 1.38
N GLN A 233 -2.25 -31.50 0.60
CA GLN A 233 -2.74 -32.16 -0.61
C GLN A 233 -2.26 -31.43 -1.87
N GLY A 234 -2.48 -30.12 -2.01
CA GLY A 234 -2.02 -29.44 -3.22
C GLY A 234 -2.16 -27.93 -3.25
N GLY A 235 -1.56 -27.31 -4.28
CA GLY A 235 -1.58 -25.87 -4.48
C GLY A 235 -2.91 -25.39 -5.06
N LEU A 236 -3.05 -25.47 -6.39
CA LEU A 236 -4.22 -25.04 -7.14
C LEU A 236 -4.97 -26.22 -7.74
N LEU A 237 -6.22 -26.42 -7.35
CA LEU A 237 -7.14 -27.40 -7.93
C LEU A 237 -8.17 -26.70 -8.82
N VAL A 238 -8.23 -27.05 -10.10
CA VAL A 238 -9.12 -26.44 -11.10
C VAL A 238 -10.13 -27.50 -11.58
N ASN A 239 -11.41 -27.35 -11.21
CA ASN A 239 -12.48 -28.31 -11.50
C ASN A 239 -13.66 -27.68 -12.24
N GLY A 240 -14.50 -28.52 -12.86
CA GLY A 240 -15.68 -28.06 -13.61
C GLY A 240 -15.28 -27.42 -14.94
N ASN A 241 -15.80 -26.23 -15.19
CA ASN A 241 -15.53 -25.39 -16.36
C ASN A 241 -14.69 -24.15 -16.00
N SER A 242 -14.02 -24.15 -14.85
CA SER A 242 -13.33 -22.97 -14.33
C SER A 242 -12.08 -22.68 -15.17
N VAL A 243 -11.84 -21.40 -15.44
CA VAL A 243 -10.70 -20.94 -16.23
C VAL A 243 -9.99 -19.84 -15.45
N PRO A 244 -9.04 -20.18 -14.56
CA PRO A 244 -8.22 -19.17 -13.92
C PRO A 244 -7.30 -18.50 -14.93
N ASP A 245 -7.10 -17.21 -14.77
CA ASP A 245 -6.00 -16.50 -15.41
C ASP A 245 -4.72 -16.75 -14.58
N LEU A 246 -3.84 -17.55 -15.17
CA LEU A 246 -2.51 -17.90 -14.66
C LEU A 246 -1.40 -17.25 -15.50
N GLY A 247 -1.69 -16.10 -16.10
CA GLY A 247 -0.76 -15.31 -16.88
C GLY A 247 -0.87 -15.56 -18.39
N SER A 248 -0.21 -14.69 -19.14
CA SER A 248 -0.11 -14.72 -20.59
C SER A 248 1.34 -14.48 -21.04
N ASN A 249 1.55 -14.46 -22.36
CA ASN A 249 2.82 -14.07 -22.93
C ASN A 249 3.21 -12.60 -22.66
N GLN A 250 2.28 -11.71 -22.27
CA GLN A 250 2.58 -10.29 -22.00
C GLN A 250 2.43 -9.91 -20.53
N ASP A 251 1.84 -10.78 -19.72
CA ASP A 251 1.52 -10.54 -18.32
C ASP A 251 1.81 -11.82 -17.52
N ALA A 252 3.03 -11.90 -16.98
CA ALA A 252 3.47 -13.03 -16.17
C ALA A 252 2.73 -13.05 -14.83
N ALA A 253 2.26 -14.23 -14.43
CA ALA A 253 1.44 -14.32 -13.23
C ALA A 253 2.25 -14.33 -11.92
N GLY A 254 3.50 -14.79 -11.94
CA GLY A 254 4.41 -14.68 -10.79
C GLY A 254 4.01 -15.47 -9.55
N ASN A 255 3.08 -16.44 -9.63
CA ASN A 255 2.72 -17.26 -8.47
C ASN A 255 3.81 -18.30 -8.19
N ILE A 256 4.07 -18.57 -6.91
CA ILE A 256 5.09 -19.52 -6.46
C ILE A 256 4.41 -20.69 -5.76
N PHE A 257 4.56 -21.88 -6.32
CA PHE A 257 4.12 -23.15 -5.77
C PHE A 257 5.33 -23.94 -5.30
N GLN A 258 5.40 -24.25 -4.01
CA GLN A 258 6.56 -24.96 -3.45
C GLN A 258 6.14 -25.95 -2.36
N ASN A 259 6.69 -27.16 -2.41
CA ASN A 259 6.50 -28.17 -1.36
C ASN A 259 5.04 -28.55 -1.07
N ASN A 260 4.12 -28.42 -2.04
CA ASN A 260 2.74 -28.88 -1.89
C ASN A 260 2.65 -30.39 -2.13
N GLY A 261 1.86 -31.13 -1.36
CA GLY A 261 1.85 -32.59 -1.30
C GLY A 261 1.77 -33.32 -2.65
N GLU A 262 0.56 -33.59 -3.12
CA GLU A 262 0.29 -34.41 -4.30
C GLU A 262 0.38 -33.64 -5.63
N PHE A 263 0.13 -32.33 -5.62
CA PHE A 263 0.19 -31.48 -6.83
C PHE A 263 0.48 -30.01 -6.48
N ASP A 264 1.21 -29.32 -7.34
CA ASP A 264 1.28 -27.86 -7.33
C ASP A 264 0.07 -27.27 -8.07
N LEU A 265 -0.26 -27.85 -9.21
CA LEU A 265 -1.42 -27.47 -10.01
C LEU A 265 -2.07 -28.71 -10.61
N GLN A 266 -3.38 -28.87 -10.39
CA GLN A 266 -4.18 -29.92 -11.00
C GLN A 266 -5.33 -29.30 -11.80
N ASN A 267 -5.26 -29.44 -13.12
CA ASN A 267 -6.37 -29.16 -14.03
C ASN A 267 -7.21 -30.43 -14.24
N ALA A 268 -8.36 -30.52 -13.58
CA ALA A 268 -9.34 -31.58 -13.79
C ALA A 268 -10.47 -31.19 -14.75
N THR A 269 -10.35 -30.05 -15.45
CA THR A 269 -11.29 -29.65 -16.50
C THR A 269 -10.97 -30.34 -17.82
N SER A 270 -11.91 -30.31 -18.77
CA SER A 270 -11.68 -30.79 -20.14
C SER A 270 -10.85 -29.82 -21.00
N GLY A 271 -10.82 -28.54 -20.60
CA GLY A 271 -10.12 -27.46 -21.30
C GLY A 271 -8.62 -27.45 -21.00
N GLN A 272 -7.85 -26.89 -21.93
CA GLN A 272 -6.42 -26.62 -21.73
C GLN A 272 -6.26 -25.29 -21.01
N LEU A 273 -5.48 -25.26 -19.93
CA LEU A 273 -5.10 -24.02 -19.25
C LEU A 273 -3.76 -23.52 -19.80
N ILE A 274 -3.55 -22.22 -19.73
CA ILE A 274 -2.26 -21.58 -20.00
C ILE A 274 -1.65 -21.18 -18.67
N SER A 275 -0.38 -21.45 -18.45
CA SER A 275 0.39 -20.97 -17.31
C SER A 275 1.62 -20.22 -17.80
N ALA A 276 1.74 -18.95 -17.43
CA ALA A 276 2.84 -18.08 -17.83
C ALA A 276 3.44 -17.36 -16.61
N GLY A 277 4.75 -17.49 -16.41
CA GLY A 277 5.46 -16.83 -15.30
C GLY A 277 5.19 -17.41 -13.91
N ASN A 278 4.63 -18.62 -13.80
CA ASN A 278 4.43 -19.28 -12.50
C ASN A 278 5.59 -20.23 -12.19
N GLN A 279 6.07 -20.21 -10.95
CA GLN A 279 7.07 -21.14 -10.44
C GLN A 279 6.36 -22.35 -9.83
N LEU A 280 6.53 -23.51 -10.43
CA LEU A 280 5.87 -24.76 -10.06
C LEU A 280 6.76 -25.94 -10.43
N ASN A 281 6.60 -27.06 -9.75
CA ASN A 281 7.28 -28.30 -10.10
C ASN A 281 6.51 -29.02 -11.23
N PRO A 282 7.07 -29.16 -12.45
CA PRO A 282 6.38 -29.81 -13.57
C PRO A 282 5.96 -31.25 -13.28
N ALA A 283 6.70 -31.98 -12.45
CA ALA A 283 6.34 -33.35 -12.04
C ALA A 283 5.11 -33.39 -11.11
N ARG A 284 4.74 -32.26 -10.52
CA ARG A 284 3.56 -32.08 -9.65
C ARG A 284 2.40 -31.38 -10.36
N VAL A 285 2.48 -31.29 -11.69
CA VAL A 285 1.40 -30.78 -12.53
C VAL A 285 0.55 -31.95 -13.03
N LYS A 286 -0.77 -31.83 -12.90
CA LYS A 286 -1.73 -32.83 -13.38
C LYS A 286 -2.73 -32.20 -14.34
N GLY A 287 -3.04 -32.88 -15.44
CA GLY A 287 -4.02 -32.42 -16.44
C GLY A 287 -3.43 -31.59 -17.58
N ARG A 288 -4.30 -31.09 -18.46
CA ARG A 288 -3.91 -30.41 -19.71
C ARG A 288 -3.53 -28.95 -19.46
N ILE A 289 -2.23 -28.66 -19.36
CA ILE A 289 -1.72 -27.29 -19.15
C ILE A 289 -0.63 -27.02 -20.18
N ASP A 290 -0.73 -25.87 -20.83
CA ASP A 290 0.30 -25.32 -21.69
C ASP A 290 1.18 -24.36 -20.89
N PHE A 291 2.47 -24.65 -20.85
CA PHE A 291 3.46 -23.78 -20.24
C PHE A 291 4.05 -22.90 -21.31
N ILE A 292 3.56 -21.66 -21.35
CA ILE A 292 4.11 -20.66 -22.25
C ILE A 292 5.15 -19.85 -21.50
N THR A 293 6.24 -19.54 -22.18
CA THR A 293 7.14 -18.50 -21.71
C THR A 293 6.35 -17.19 -21.73
N ALA A 294 6.06 -16.64 -20.56
CA ALA A 294 5.74 -15.23 -20.51
C ALA A 294 6.91 -14.49 -21.17
N ILE A 295 6.65 -13.54 -22.07
CA ILE A 295 7.54 -12.41 -22.28
C ILE A 295 7.45 -11.60 -20.99
N GLU A 296 7.96 -12.18 -19.91
CA GLU A 296 8.60 -11.37 -18.92
C GLU A 296 9.59 -10.53 -19.72
N ASN A 297 9.79 -9.29 -19.31
CA ASN A 297 11.12 -8.73 -19.41
C ASN A 297 12.03 -9.62 -18.53
N ASN A 298 12.20 -10.89 -18.88
CA ASN A 298 13.28 -11.71 -18.43
C ASN A 298 14.50 -11.05 -19.07
N PRO A 299 15.54 -10.76 -18.29
CA PRO A 299 16.81 -10.35 -18.85
C PRO A 299 17.12 -11.36 -19.93
N ILE A 300 17.40 -10.84 -21.11
CA ILE A 300 17.77 -11.57 -22.30
C ILE A 300 18.53 -12.83 -21.87
N THR A 301 17.98 -14.02 -22.07
CA THR A 301 18.82 -15.21 -22.23
C THR A 301 19.57 -14.97 -23.53
N ILE A 302 20.63 -14.17 -23.44
CA ILE A 302 21.66 -14.18 -24.45
C ILE A 302 22.28 -15.54 -24.21
N SER A 303 22.13 -16.43 -25.19
CA SER A 303 23.13 -17.46 -25.44
C SER A 303 24.44 -16.73 -25.72
N GLY A 304 25.07 -16.25 -24.66
CA GLY A 304 26.37 -15.63 -24.58
C GLY A 304 27.10 -16.47 -23.56
N SER A 305 28.23 -17.03 -23.95
CA SER A 305 29.10 -17.83 -23.09
C SER A 305 29.24 -17.15 -21.71
N ALA A 306 28.61 -17.70 -20.67
CA ALA A 306 28.79 -17.20 -19.31
C ALA A 306 30.29 -17.25 -19.00
N SER A 307 30.88 -16.09 -18.69
CA SER A 307 32.32 -15.99 -18.41
C SER A 307 32.73 -16.75 -17.14
N PHE A 308 31.75 -17.13 -16.30
CA PHE A 308 31.93 -17.90 -15.07
C PHE A 308 30.91 -19.05 -15.02
N SER A 309 31.37 -20.24 -14.64
CA SER A 309 30.56 -21.47 -14.62
C SER A 309 29.48 -21.45 -13.54
N ASP A 310 29.68 -20.70 -12.46
CA ASP A 310 28.80 -20.57 -11.30
C ASP A 310 27.72 -19.47 -11.44
N LEU A 311 27.65 -18.81 -12.58
CA LEU A 311 26.58 -17.84 -12.91
C LEU A 311 25.47 -18.43 -13.79
N ILE A 312 25.64 -19.65 -14.32
CA ILE A 312 24.64 -20.28 -15.19
C ILE A 312 23.35 -20.51 -14.39
N GLY A 313 22.27 -19.83 -14.80
CA GLY A 313 20.97 -19.87 -14.12
C GLY A 313 20.90 -19.05 -12.83
N HIS A 314 21.94 -18.29 -12.48
CA HIS A 314 21.96 -17.46 -11.29
C HIS A 314 21.21 -16.13 -11.53
N TRP A 315 20.36 -15.70 -10.59
CA TRP A 315 19.51 -14.50 -10.73
C TRP A 315 20.30 -13.21 -11.02
N ALA A 316 21.55 -13.17 -10.56
CA ALA A 316 22.42 -12.00 -10.71
C ALA A 316 23.30 -12.02 -11.98
N ALA A 317 23.22 -13.06 -12.81
CA ALA A 317 24.14 -13.27 -13.93
C ALA A 317 24.26 -12.04 -14.83
N ALA A 318 23.14 -11.47 -15.26
CA ALA A 318 23.12 -10.30 -16.15
C ALA A 318 23.77 -9.05 -15.52
N PHE A 319 23.56 -8.81 -14.22
CA PHE A 319 24.20 -7.69 -13.52
C PHE A 319 25.71 -7.88 -13.42
N VAL A 320 26.13 -9.11 -13.10
CA VAL A 320 27.54 -9.46 -12.96
C VAL A 320 28.25 -9.36 -14.30
N GLU A 321 27.71 -9.96 -15.35
CA GLU A 321 28.27 -9.94 -16.70
C GLU A 321 28.41 -8.51 -17.25
N ALA A 322 27.41 -7.67 -17.02
CA ALA A 322 27.47 -6.27 -17.46
C ALA A 322 28.58 -5.49 -16.74
N LEU A 323 28.75 -5.70 -15.43
CA LEU A 323 29.82 -5.06 -14.67
C LEU A 323 31.21 -5.63 -15.01
N VAL A 324 31.31 -6.93 -15.32
CA VAL A 324 32.57 -7.55 -15.79
C VAL A 324 32.96 -7.03 -17.16
N THR A 325 32.01 -6.90 -18.08
CA THR A 325 32.22 -6.33 -19.42
C THR A 325 32.67 -4.87 -19.33
N LYS A 326 32.17 -4.11 -18.35
CA LYS A 326 32.63 -2.75 -18.04
C LYS A 326 34.03 -2.72 -17.40
N GLY A 327 34.57 -3.87 -17.00
CA GLY A 327 35.81 -3.98 -16.24
C GLY A 327 35.67 -3.53 -14.79
N ALA A 328 34.45 -3.33 -14.28
CA ALA A 328 34.18 -2.81 -12.94
C ALA A 328 34.37 -3.85 -11.83
N ILE A 329 34.08 -5.12 -12.13
CA ILE A 329 34.29 -6.26 -11.23
C ILE A 329 35.00 -7.41 -11.97
N SER A 330 35.55 -8.36 -11.21
CA SER A 330 36.20 -9.56 -11.74
C SER A 330 35.91 -10.78 -10.86
N GLY A 331 36.03 -11.97 -11.44
CA GLY A 331 35.98 -13.24 -10.71
C GLY A 331 37.31 -13.62 -10.06
N PHE A 332 37.37 -14.83 -9.54
CA PHE A 332 38.53 -15.43 -8.90
C PHE A 332 39.47 -16.10 -9.92
N PRO A 333 40.74 -16.33 -9.55
CA PRO A 333 41.71 -17.00 -10.43
C PRO A 333 41.31 -18.43 -10.85
N ASP A 334 40.40 -19.07 -10.10
CA ASP A 334 39.88 -20.40 -10.39
C ASP A 334 38.77 -20.42 -11.47
N GLY A 335 38.40 -19.25 -12.02
CA GLY A 335 37.37 -19.12 -13.05
C GLY A 335 35.94 -19.05 -12.51
N SER A 336 35.75 -18.95 -11.19
CA SER A 336 34.46 -18.70 -10.55
C SER A 336 34.21 -17.22 -10.28
N PHE A 337 32.95 -16.80 -10.15
CA PHE A 337 32.63 -15.48 -9.62
C PHE A 337 32.39 -15.50 -8.10
N GLY A 338 31.90 -16.60 -7.55
CA GLY A 338 31.42 -16.78 -6.18
C GLY A 338 30.24 -15.87 -5.84
N PRO A 339 29.08 -15.97 -6.54
CA PRO A 339 27.97 -15.03 -6.39
C PRO A 339 27.38 -14.99 -4.98
N ASP A 340 27.29 -16.13 -4.31
CA ASP A 340 26.70 -16.25 -2.96
C ASP A 340 27.70 -16.01 -1.82
N ALA A 341 29.00 -15.85 -2.14
CA ALA A 341 30.01 -15.59 -1.13
C ALA A 341 29.87 -14.16 -0.58
N PRO A 342 30.08 -13.95 0.74
CA PRO A 342 30.09 -12.62 1.31
C PRO A 342 31.26 -11.80 0.77
N ILE A 343 31.14 -10.48 0.84
CA ILE A 343 32.20 -9.55 0.40
C ILE A 343 32.83 -8.81 1.57
N THR A 344 34.17 -8.77 1.56
CA THR A 344 34.94 -8.03 2.57
C THR A 344 34.93 -6.53 2.30
N ARG A 345 35.19 -5.72 3.33
CA ARG A 345 35.30 -4.26 3.24
C ARG A 345 36.37 -3.79 2.26
N ALA A 346 37.51 -4.47 2.18
CA ALA A 346 38.56 -4.16 1.21
C ALA A 346 38.12 -4.45 -0.24
N GLN A 347 37.48 -5.62 -0.47
CA GLN A 347 36.96 -5.97 -1.80
C GLN A 347 35.88 -4.99 -2.26
N TYR A 348 34.95 -4.65 -1.38
CA TYR A 348 33.91 -3.67 -1.67
C TYR A 348 34.50 -2.30 -2.03
N ALA A 349 35.49 -1.80 -1.27
CA ALA A 349 36.16 -0.52 -1.55
C ALA A 349 36.83 -0.50 -2.94
N ALA A 350 37.46 -1.61 -3.34
CA ALA A 350 38.04 -1.76 -4.67
C ALA A 350 36.96 -1.71 -5.77
N VAL A 351 35.84 -2.42 -5.57
CA VAL A 351 34.73 -2.46 -6.51
C VAL A 351 34.10 -1.07 -6.70
N VAL A 352 33.73 -0.36 -5.64
CA VAL A 352 33.09 0.97 -5.76
C VAL A 352 34.04 2.00 -6.38
N THR A 353 35.32 1.97 -5.99
CA THR A 353 36.34 2.86 -6.53
C THR A 353 36.50 2.70 -8.03
N LYS A 354 36.59 1.44 -8.49
CA LYS A 354 36.75 1.12 -9.90
C LYS A 354 35.48 1.44 -10.69
N THR A 355 34.31 1.11 -10.13
CA THR A 355 33.02 1.27 -10.81
C THR A 355 32.68 2.74 -11.04
N PHE A 356 32.81 3.59 -10.02
CA PHE A 356 32.48 5.01 -10.09
C PHE A 356 33.66 5.91 -10.47
N GLN A 357 34.80 5.31 -10.85
CA GLN A 357 36.02 6.01 -11.30
C GLN A 357 36.41 7.15 -10.36
N LEU A 358 36.46 6.85 -9.06
CA LEU A 358 36.71 7.87 -8.04
C LEU A 358 38.08 8.55 -8.26
N PRO A 359 38.15 9.88 -8.06
CA PRO A 359 39.36 10.65 -8.37
C PRO A 359 40.57 10.17 -7.59
N ASN A 360 41.75 10.34 -8.18
CA ASN A 360 43.01 10.10 -7.49
C ASN A 360 43.18 11.12 -6.36
N ILE A 361 43.44 10.63 -5.16
CA ILE A 361 43.81 11.45 -4.01
C ILE A 361 45.27 11.17 -3.67
N ASN A 362 46.04 12.23 -3.39
CA ASN A 362 47.46 12.15 -3.04
C ASN A 362 47.69 11.76 -1.56
N ASN A 363 46.64 11.35 -0.85
CA ASN A 363 46.67 11.05 0.57
C ASN A 363 46.71 9.54 0.83
N SER A 364 47.64 9.11 1.70
CA SER A 364 47.65 7.77 2.28
C SER A 364 46.40 7.52 3.13
N SER A 365 46.02 6.25 3.28
CA SER A 365 44.95 5.85 4.20
C SER A 365 45.20 6.40 5.61
N LYS A 366 44.17 6.96 6.24
CA LYS A 366 44.22 7.46 7.64
C LYS A 366 44.01 6.34 8.67
N PHE A 367 43.82 5.10 8.23
CA PHE A 367 43.47 3.98 9.09
C PHE A 367 44.70 3.26 9.63
N THR A 368 44.72 2.96 10.93
CA THR A 368 45.89 2.41 11.63
C THR A 368 46.21 0.96 11.26
N ASP A 369 45.23 0.22 10.75
CA ASP A 369 45.34 -1.19 10.36
C ASP A 369 45.54 -1.40 8.85
N ILE A 370 45.76 -0.32 8.09
CA ILE A 370 46.02 -0.37 6.64
C ILE A 370 47.45 0.06 6.36
N LYS A 371 48.29 -0.89 5.97
CA LYS A 371 49.66 -0.60 5.54
C LYS A 371 49.68 0.09 4.16
N PRO A 372 50.66 0.97 3.87
CA PRO A 372 50.74 1.65 2.58
C PRO A 372 50.84 0.71 1.37
N ASP A 373 51.42 -0.47 1.54
CA ASP A 373 51.60 -1.51 0.53
C ASP A 373 50.44 -2.52 0.46
N PHE A 374 49.40 -2.36 1.30
CA PHE A 374 48.23 -3.21 1.24
C PHE A 374 47.52 -3.03 -0.11
N TRP A 375 47.16 -4.14 -0.79
CA TRP A 375 46.65 -4.13 -2.16
C TRP A 375 45.44 -3.21 -2.38
N ALA A 376 44.59 -3.03 -1.37
CA ALA A 376 43.41 -2.17 -1.43
C ALA A 376 43.62 -0.78 -0.78
N ALA A 377 44.82 -0.45 -0.30
CA ALA A 377 45.06 0.78 0.47
C ALA A 377 44.58 2.05 -0.26
N SER A 378 44.90 2.17 -1.55
CA SER A 378 44.46 3.30 -2.38
C SER A 378 42.94 3.33 -2.56
N ALA A 379 42.32 2.17 -2.82
CA ALA A 379 40.87 2.08 -3.00
C ALA A 379 40.11 2.40 -1.70
N ILE A 380 40.61 1.93 -0.56
CA ILE A 380 40.06 2.22 0.77
C ILE A 380 40.14 3.72 1.05
N ALA A 381 41.29 4.35 0.79
CA ALA A 381 41.46 5.78 0.99
C ALA A 381 40.47 6.60 0.13
N LYS A 382 40.34 6.26 -1.17
CA LYS A 382 39.40 6.93 -2.08
C LYS A 382 37.94 6.76 -1.67
N ALA A 383 37.52 5.52 -1.39
CA ALA A 383 36.15 5.23 -1.00
C ALA A 383 35.79 5.92 0.33
N ALA A 384 36.74 6.06 1.24
CA ALA A 384 36.54 6.78 2.50
C ALA A 384 36.43 8.29 2.31
N GLU A 385 37.34 8.90 1.54
CA GLU A 385 37.32 10.33 1.26
C GLU A 385 36.04 10.74 0.52
N MET A 386 35.55 9.90 -0.39
CA MET A 386 34.33 10.15 -1.17
C MET A 386 33.04 9.78 -0.42
N GLY A 387 33.13 9.33 0.84
CA GLY A 387 31.97 9.06 1.68
C GLY A 387 31.23 7.76 1.38
N PHE A 388 31.81 6.85 0.58
CA PHE A 388 31.26 5.51 0.38
C PHE A 388 31.42 4.67 1.63
N ILE A 389 32.58 4.69 2.31
CA ILE A 389 32.81 3.81 3.46
C ILE A 389 33.59 4.50 4.56
N SER A 390 33.13 4.44 5.80
CA SER A 390 33.86 4.97 6.95
C SER A 390 34.64 3.89 7.68
N GLY A 391 35.71 4.29 8.38
CA GLY A 391 36.36 3.47 9.40
C GLY A 391 35.58 3.50 10.73
N PHE A 392 36.16 2.84 11.72
CA PHE A 392 35.60 2.74 13.07
C PHE A 392 36.14 3.87 13.98
N PRO A 393 35.44 4.18 15.09
CA PRO A 393 35.88 5.22 16.04
C PRO A 393 37.28 5.00 16.64
N ASP A 394 37.77 3.75 16.64
CA ASP A 394 39.11 3.37 17.11
C ASP A 394 40.23 3.65 16.07
N GLY A 395 39.90 4.26 14.94
CA GLY A 395 40.85 4.57 13.87
C GLY A 395 41.15 3.41 12.92
N THR A 396 40.50 2.25 13.08
CA THR A 396 40.67 1.08 12.20
C THR A 396 39.70 1.08 11.02
N PHE A 397 40.05 0.39 9.93
CA PHE A 397 39.17 0.13 8.79
C PHE A 397 38.57 -1.27 8.81
N ARG A 398 39.29 -2.27 9.34
CA ARG A 398 38.95 -3.70 9.38
C ARG A 398 38.75 -4.28 7.98
N PRO A 399 39.80 -4.34 7.14
CA PRO A 399 39.69 -4.68 5.72
C PRO A 399 39.13 -6.08 5.43
N GLY A 400 39.39 -7.04 6.32
CA GLY A 400 38.94 -8.43 6.19
C GLY A 400 37.53 -8.70 6.74
N GLN A 401 36.90 -7.72 7.39
CA GLN A 401 35.54 -7.89 7.90
C GLN A 401 34.52 -7.79 6.75
N ASN A 402 33.47 -8.62 6.77
CA ASN A 402 32.39 -8.58 5.79
C ASN A 402 31.49 -7.34 5.97
N LEU A 403 30.89 -6.87 4.88
CA LEU A 403 29.81 -5.89 4.95
C LEU A 403 28.47 -6.57 5.20
N THR A 404 27.64 -5.93 6.02
CA THR A 404 26.20 -6.22 6.05
C THR A 404 25.48 -5.57 4.87
N LYS A 405 24.31 -6.12 4.50
CA LYS A 405 23.46 -5.58 3.43
C LYS A 405 23.08 -4.13 3.65
N VAL A 406 22.73 -3.76 4.88
CA VAL A 406 22.41 -2.37 5.20
C VAL A 406 23.62 -1.44 5.08
N GLN A 407 24.83 -1.90 5.43
CA GLN A 407 26.04 -1.09 5.29
C GLN A 407 26.37 -0.80 3.81
N ALA A 408 26.18 -1.78 2.92
CA ALA A 408 26.36 -1.57 1.49
C ALA A 408 25.34 -0.58 0.91
N ILE A 409 24.07 -0.67 1.32
CA ILE A 409 23.03 0.29 0.90
C ILE A 409 23.36 1.71 1.37
N VAL A 410 23.69 1.88 2.65
CA VAL A 410 24.09 3.18 3.23
C VAL A 410 25.31 3.73 2.50
N SER A 411 26.28 2.87 2.18
CA SER A 411 27.49 3.23 1.47
C SER A 411 27.21 3.84 0.09
N ILE A 412 26.39 3.19 -0.73
CA ILE A 412 26.05 3.68 -2.07
C ILE A 412 25.26 4.98 -1.99
N VAL A 413 24.27 5.07 -1.09
CA VAL A 413 23.45 6.29 -0.93
C VAL A 413 24.30 7.48 -0.52
N ASN A 414 25.20 7.30 0.46
CA ASN A 414 26.06 8.38 0.94
C ASN A 414 27.12 8.77 -0.10
N GLY A 415 27.82 7.80 -0.68
CA GLY A 415 28.88 8.04 -1.65
C GLY A 415 28.39 8.73 -2.93
N LEU A 416 27.18 8.39 -3.37
CA LEU A 416 26.51 9.05 -4.51
C LEU A 416 25.68 10.27 -4.11
N LYS A 417 25.67 10.64 -2.83
CA LYS A 417 24.92 11.78 -2.27
C LYS A 417 23.43 11.75 -2.65
N LEU A 418 22.84 10.55 -2.67
CA LEU A 418 21.44 10.36 -3.02
C LEU A 418 20.54 10.85 -1.88
N SER A 419 19.43 11.47 -2.25
CA SER A 419 18.49 12.05 -1.29
C SER A 419 17.04 11.87 -1.76
N GLY A 420 16.08 12.28 -0.92
CA GLY A 420 14.65 12.22 -1.23
C GLY A 420 13.95 10.92 -0.84
N GLY A 421 14.49 10.16 0.11
CA GLY A 421 13.84 8.96 0.62
C GLY A 421 12.61 9.29 1.47
N ASN A 422 11.50 8.60 1.20
CA ASN A 422 10.30 8.64 2.03
C ASN A 422 10.27 7.41 2.93
N PRO A 423 10.38 7.53 4.27
CA PRO A 423 10.38 6.38 5.17
C PRO A 423 9.16 5.46 5.03
N ASN A 424 8.04 5.96 4.52
CA ASN A 424 6.84 5.15 4.28
C ASN A 424 7.05 4.06 3.23
N VAL A 425 8.00 4.20 2.30
CA VAL A 425 8.32 3.14 1.34
C VAL A 425 8.87 1.89 1.99
N LEU A 426 9.40 1.99 3.21
CA LEU A 426 9.93 0.85 3.95
C LEU A 426 8.83 -0.12 4.39
N THR A 427 7.56 0.25 4.26
CA THR A 427 6.41 -0.65 4.47
C THR A 427 6.41 -1.84 3.53
N VAL A 428 7.09 -1.74 2.38
CA VAL A 428 7.32 -2.86 1.47
C VAL A 428 8.10 -4.00 2.14
N TYR A 429 8.90 -3.72 3.18
CA TYR A 429 9.69 -4.73 3.88
C TYR A 429 8.98 -5.29 5.13
N ARG A 430 8.86 -6.62 5.19
CA ARG A 430 8.31 -7.36 6.34
C ARG A 430 9.22 -7.28 7.56
N ASP A 431 10.52 -7.22 7.33
CA ASP A 431 11.58 -7.17 8.35
C ASP A 431 12.12 -5.74 8.56
N ARG A 432 11.38 -4.70 8.16
CA ARG A 432 11.78 -3.29 8.33
C ARG A 432 12.15 -2.90 9.77
N ALA A 433 11.61 -3.61 10.76
CA ALA A 433 11.94 -3.40 12.18
C ALA A 433 13.41 -3.74 12.51
N GLN A 434 14.08 -4.53 11.66
CA GLN A 434 15.51 -4.84 11.80
C GLN A 434 16.41 -3.77 11.18
N ILE A 435 15.85 -2.77 10.47
CA ILE A 435 16.64 -1.68 9.89
C ILE A 435 17.13 -0.78 11.04
N PRO A 436 18.44 -0.63 11.24
CA PRO A 436 18.96 0.28 12.24
C PRO A 436 18.52 1.72 11.98
N SER A 437 18.23 2.47 13.04
CA SER A 437 17.73 3.86 12.94
C SER A 437 18.63 4.78 12.10
N TYR A 438 19.95 4.60 12.18
CA TYR A 438 20.92 5.37 11.38
C TYR A 438 20.81 5.09 9.87
N ALA A 439 20.30 3.92 9.49
CA ALA A 439 20.20 3.48 8.11
C ALA A 439 18.81 3.73 7.50
N THR A 440 17.79 4.01 8.31
CA THR A 440 16.39 4.16 7.88
C THR A 440 16.25 5.10 6.67
N ASN A 441 16.84 6.29 6.74
CA ASN A 441 16.76 7.24 5.63
C ASN A 441 17.46 6.71 4.37
N ALA A 442 18.65 6.13 4.51
CA ALA A 442 19.39 5.62 3.35
C ALA A 442 18.67 4.43 2.69
N VAL A 443 18.12 3.51 3.48
CA VAL A 443 17.32 2.41 2.95
C VAL A 443 16.07 2.94 2.24
N ALA A 444 15.41 3.97 2.79
CA ALA A 444 14.26 4.59 2.15
C ALA A 444 14.63 5.24 0.81
N VAL A 445 15.74 5.98 0.74
CA VAL A 445 16.27 6.57 -0.50
C VAL A 445 16.55 5.47 -1.52
N ALA A 446 17.30 4.44 -1.13
CA ALA A 446 17.67 3.35 -2.03
C ALA A 446 16.45 2.60 -2.58
N THR A 447 15.45 2.35 -1.72
CA THR A 447 14.21 1.68 -2.12
C THR A 447 13.38 2.54 -3.08
N GLN A 448 13.21 3.83 -2.78
CA GLN A 448 12.50 4.80 -3.63
C GLN A 448 13.18 4.94 -5.01
N LYS A 449 14.51 4.85 -5.05
CA LYS A 449 15.34 4.97 -6.26
C LYS A 449 15.52 3.63 -6.99
N LEU A 450 14.79 2.58 -6.61
CA LEU A 450 14.85 1.25 -7.23
C LEU A 450 16.26 0.62 -7.19
N LEU A 451 17.06 0.97 -6.18
CA LEU A 451 18.43 0.44 -6.02
C LEU A 451 18.46 -0.90 -5.30
N VAL A 452 17.45 -1.19 -4.49
CA VAL A 452 17.45 -2.39 -3.65
C VAL A 452 16.96 -3.58 -4.47
N ILE A 453 17.74 -4.66 -4.45
CA ILE A 453 17.36 -5.96 -4.97
C ILE A 453 17.28 -6.93 -3.81
N ASN A 454 16.15 -7.64 -3.70
CA ASN A 454 15.97 -8.68 -2.71
C ASN A 454 15.58 -9.98 -3.40
N TYR A 455 16.46 -10.98 -3.28
CA TYR A 455 16.26 -12.31 -3.81
C TYR A 455 16.17 -13.32 -2.65
N PRO A 456 15.25 -14.30 -2.71
CA PRO A 456 14.20 -14.46 -3.72
C PRO A 456 12.94 -13.61 -3.45
N GLN A 457 12.82 -13.02 -2.25
CA GLN A 457 11.61 -12.33 -1.77
C GLN A 457 11.84 -10.82 -1.73
N THR A 458 11.14 -10.05 -2.58
CA THR A 458 11.32 -8.60 -2.70
C THR A 458 10.99 -7.87 -1.39
N GLU A 459 10.05 -8.40 -0.61
CA GLU A 459 9.58 -7.86 0.66
C GLU A 459 10.46 -8.19 1.87
N LYS A 460 11.61 -8.86 1.70
CA LYS A 460 12.52 -9.23 2.79
C LYS A 460 13.91 -8.63 2.58
N LEU A 461 14.28 -7.64 3.38
CA LEU A 461 15.53 -6.89 3.20
C LEU A 461 16.75 -7.61 3.78
N GLU A 462 16.60 -8.28 4.92
CA GLU A 462 17.66 -8.91 5.72
C GLU A 462 18.83 -7.94 6.05
N PRO A 463 18.55 -6.78 6.68
CA PRO A 463 19.50 -5.67 6.74
C PRO A 463 20.80 -6.00 7.49
N LEU A 464 20.75 -6.92 8.47
CA LEU A 464 21.88 -7.26 9.33
C LEU A 464 22.70 -8.46 8.84
N ARG A 465 22.28 -9.13 7.75
CA ARG A 465 23.02 -10.24 7.15
C ARG A 465 24.22 -9.72 6.35
N ASP A 466 25.31 -10.48 6.32
CA ASP A 466 26.42 -10.27 5.39
C ASP A 466 25.92 -10.25 3.94
N ILE A 467 26.25 -9.19 3.19
CA ILE A 467 25.84 -9.05 1.79
C ILE A 467 26.70 -9.93 0.88
N THR A 468 26.06 -10.58 -0.10
CA THR A 468 26.79 -11.40 -1.08
C THR A 468 27.38 -10.57 -2.21
N ARG A 469 28.35 -11.14 -2.93
CA ARG A 469 28.95 -10.53 -4.13
C ARG A 469 27.91 -10.28 -5.22
N ALA A 470 26.94 -11.17 -5.40
CA ALA A 470 25.83 -11.00 -6.32
C ALA A 470 24.93 -9.82 -5.95
N GLU A 471 24.57 -9.69 -4.67
CA GLU A 471 23.76 -8.58 -4.17
C GLU A 471 24.48 -7.23 -4.33
N VAL A 472 25.79 -7.17 -4.09
CA VAL A 472 26.59 -5.97 -4.35
C VAL A 472 26.64 -5.64 -5.84
N ALA A 473 26.85 -6.63 -6.72
CA ALA A 473 26.84 -6.41 -8.16
C ALA A 473 25.51 -5.82 -8.63
N ALA A 474 24.38 -6.39 -8.19
CA ALA A 474 23.07 -5.90 -8.54
C ALA A 474 22.80 -4.47 -8.00
N LEU A 475 23.13 -4.22 -6.73
CA LEU A 475 22.99 -2.89 -6.09
C LEU A 475 23.79 -1.81 -6.83
N ILE A 476 25.05 -2.11 -7.18
CA ILE A 476 25.92 -1.18 -7.91
C ILE A 476 25.43 -0.97 -9.33
N TYR A 477 24.98 -2.03 -10.00
CA TYR A 477 24.43 -1.90 -11.34
C TYR A 477 23.21 -0.98 -11.35
N GLN A 478 22.27 -1.16 -10.40
CA GLN A 478 21.12 -0.25 -10.29
C GLN A 478 21.53 1.19 -9.99
N ALA A 479 22.59 1.40 -9.20
CA ALA A 479 23.11 2.73 -8.96
C ALA A 479 23.66 3.39 -10.25
N LEU A 480 24.29 2.61 -11.14
CA LEU A 480 24.71 3.10 -12.46
C LEU A 480 23.52 3.42 -13.38
N VAL A 481 22.46 2.60 -13.35
CA VAL A 481 21.21 2.86 -14.09
C VAL A 481 20.56 4.14 -13.60
N GLY A 482 20.44 4.34 -12.28
CA GLY A 482 19.87 5.53 -11.65
C GLY A 482 20.65 6.82 -11.95
N ASN A 483 21.93 6.71 -12.29
CA ASN A 483 22.79 7.83 -12.73
C ASN A 483 22.90 7.94 -14.26
N SER A 484 22.03 7.27 -15.02
CA SER A 484 22.01 7.26 -16.50
C SER A 484 23.32 6.76 -17.15
N GLN A 485 24.12 5.98 -16.44
CA GLN A 485 25.40 5.44 -16.94
C GLN A 485 25.29 4.05 -17.54
N GLN A 486 24.16 3.35 -17.35
CA GLN A 486 23.87 2.02 -17.89
C GLN A 486 22.40 1.91 -18.29
N LYS A 487 22.10 0.97 -19.20
CA LYS A 487 20.71 0.62 -19.54
C LYS A 487 20.09 -0.21 -18.42
N ALA A 488 18.81 -0.01 -18.16
CA ALA A 488 18.12 -0.82 -17.15
C ALA A 488 18.14 -2.30 -17.55
N ILE A 489 18.54 -3.17 -16.62
CA ILE A 489 18.30 -4.62 -16.71
C ILE A 489 17.02 -4.89 -15.94
N ALA A 490 16.03 -5.46 -16.62
CA ALA A 490 14.80 -5.89 -15.99
C ALA A 490 15.10 -7.05 -15.03
N SER A 491 14.56 -6.97 -13.81
CA SER A 491 14.65 -8.03 -12.83
C SER A 491 13.43 -7.99 -11.92
N PRO A 492 12.77 -9.14 -11.69
CA PRO A 492 11.62 -9.22 -10.79
C PRO A 492 12.01 -9.02 -9.31
N TYR A 493 13.31 -9.03 -9.01
CA TYR A 493 13.84 -8.89 -7.66
C TYR A 493 14.13 -7.43 -7.27
N ILE A 494 13.97 -6.48 -8.21
CA ILE A 494 14.08 -5.05 -7.92
C ILE A 494 12.89 -4.65 -7.04
N VAL A 495 13.19 -4.10 -5.87
CA VAL A 495 12.16 -3.67 -4.94
C VAL A 495 11.52 -2.38 -5.46
N ASN A 496 10.25 -2.48 -5.87
CA ASN A 496 9.46 -1.34 -6.28
C ASN A 496 8.44 -0.97 -5.18
N PRO A 497 8.67 0.10 -4.40
CA PRO A 497 7.76 0.50 -3.33
C PRO A 497 6.46 1.15 -3.82
N ASN A 498 6.35 1.45 -5.12
CA ASN A 498 5.22 2.15 -5.73
C ASN A 498 4.32 1.24 -6.59
N ALA A 499 4.56 -0.08 -6.60
CA ALA A 499 3.72 -1.02 -7.35
C ALA A 499 2.27 -1.10 -6.82
N ASP A 500 2.01 -0.63 -5.59
CA ASP A 500 0.73 -0.77 -4.88
C ASP A 500 0.06 0.57 -4.49
N ILE A 501 0.41 1.68 -5.15
CA ILE A 501 -0.37 2.93 -5.09
C ILE A 501 -1.09 3.05 -6.44
N PRO A 502 -2.39 3.40 -6.52
CA PRO A 502 -3.08 3.57 -7.80
C PRO A 502 -2.21 4.36 -8.78
N SER A 503 -1.64 3.69 -9.78
CA SER A 503 -0.67 4.34 -10.67
C SER A 503 -1.45 5.08 -11.74
N PHE A 504 -1.70 6.37 -11.53
CA PHE A 504 -2.25 7.18 -12.59
C PHE A 504 -1.18 7.39 -13.67
N THR A 505 -1.54 7.11 -14.93
CA THR A 505 -0.60 7.11 -16.07
C THR A 505 0.00 8.48 -16.37
N ASP A 506 -0.67 9.55 -15.95
CA ASP A 506 -0.42 10.94 -16.34
C ASP A 506 0.12 11.83 -15.21
N ILE A 507 0.50 11.25 -14.06
CA ILE A 507 1.09 12.01 -12.94
C ILE A 507 2.61 11.79 -12.78
N VAL A 508 3.21 10.89 -13.55
CA VAL A 508 4.65 10.60 -13.44
C VAL A 508 5.46 11.83 -13.84
N GLY A 509 6.24 12.38 -12.90
CA GLY A 509 7.01 13.61 -13.12
C GLY A 509 6.19 14.90 -13.00
N HIS A 510 4.90 14.81 -12.67
CA HIS A 510 4.03 15.96 -12.46
C HIS A 510 4.32 16.59 -11.09
N TRP A 511 4.32 17.93 -10.97
CA TRP A 511 4.70 18.64 -9.74
C TRP A 511 3.84 18.27 -8.51
N ALA A 512 2.59 17.91 -8.75
CA ALA A 512 1.63 17.51 -7.71
C ALA A 512 1.59 15.99 -7.44
N GLU A 513 2.46 15.20 -8.08
CA GLU A 513 2.48 13.74 -8.01
C GLU A 513 2.40 13.22 -6.57
N LEU A 514 3.26 13.75 -5.70
CA LEU A 514 3.34 13.31 -4.30
C LEU A 514 2.02 13.56 -3.53
N PHE A 515 1.38 14.70 -3.75
CA PHE A 515 0.11 15.02 -3.10
C PHE A 515 -1.02 14.11 -3.59
N ILE A 516 -1.08 13.89 -4.90
CA ILE A 516 -2.10 13.05 -5.54
C ILE A 516 -1.96 11.59 -5.08
N ARG A 517 -0.73 11.05 -5.10
CA ARG A 517 -0.45 9.68 -4.64
C ARG A 517 -0.80 9.50 -3.16
N ALA A 518 -0.49 10.48 -2.33
CA ALA A 518 -0.79 10.41 -0.91
C ALA A 518 -2.30 10.49 -0.61
N LEU A 519 -3.05 11.34 -1.33
CA LEU A 519 -4.51 11.34 -1.22
C LEU A 519 -5.13 10.05 -1.75
N ALA A 520 -4.59 9.48 -2.83
CA ALA A 520 -5.07 8.22 -3.41
C ALA A 520 -4.79 7.03 -2.48
N SER A 521 -3.62 6.98 -1.83
CA SER A 521 -3.29 5.93 -0.86
C SER A 521 -4.15 6.00 0.42
N MET A 522 -4.64 7.18 0.77
CA MET A 522 -5.64 7.38 1.83
C MET A 522 -7.09 7.11 1.36
N ASN A 523 -7.28 6.70 0.11
CA ASN A 523 -8.60 6.49 -0.52
C ASN A 523 -9.49 7.75 -0.51
N LEU A 524 -8.88 8.94 -0.58
CA LEU A 524 -9.57 10.24 -0.55
C LEU A 524 -9.80 10.81 -1.95
N THR A 525 -9.04 10.36 -2.94
CA THR A 525 -9.19 10.76 -4.35
C THR A 525 -8.99 9.57 -5.27
N HIS A 526 -9.60 9.64 -6.45
CA HIS A 526 -9.56 8.60 -7.46
C HIS A 526 -9.29 9.20 -8.85
N GLY A 527 -8.74 8.37 -9.72
CA GLY A 527 -8.59 8.66 -11.14
C GLY A 527 -9.83 8.26 -11.94
N PHE A 528 -9.71 8.38 -13.24
CA PHE A 528 -10.72 8.01 -14.21
C PHE A 528 -10.56 6.55 -14.64
N ALA A 529 -11.59 6.01 -15.27
CA ALA A 529 -11.62 4.61 -15.73
C ALA A 529 -10.52 4.28 -16.76
N ASP A 530 -9.97 5.29 -17.42
CA ASP A 530 -8.85 5.18 -18.36
C ASP A 530 -7.46 5.09 -17.68
N GLY A 531 -7.43 5.09 -16.33
CA GLY A 531 -6.20 5.04 -15.56
C GLY A 531 -5.49 6.39 -15.40
N SER A 532 -6.08 7.51 -15.83
CA SER A 532 -5.54 8.86 -15.66
C SER A 532 -6.07 9.55 -14.39
N TYR A 533 -5.35 10.52 -13.84
CA TYR A 533 -5.84 11.44 -12.81
C TYR A 533 -6.35 12.77 -13.40
N GLN A 534 -5.86 13.14 -14.57
CA GLN A 534 -6.06 14.40 -15.30
C GLN A 534 -5.68 15.61 -14.43
N PRO A 535 -4.42 15.69 -13.96
CA PRO A 535 -4.00 16.67 -12.95
C PRO A 535 -4.17 18.12 -13.39
N ASP A 536 -3.97 18.41 -14.68
CA ASP A 536 -4.04 19.76 -15.23
C ASP A 536 -5.45 20.20 -15.65
N LYS A 537 -6.44 19.29 -15.63
CA LYS A 537 -7.82 19.67 -15.92
C LYS A 537 -8.44 20.44 -14.77
N PRO A 538 -9.30 21.44 -15.04
CA PRO A 538 -10.13 22.09 -14.03
C PRO A 538 -10.97 21.08 -13.25
N MET A 539 -11.21 21.35 -11.97
CA MET A 539 -12.10 20.54 -11.15
C MET A 539 -13.47 21.22 -10.99
N THR A 540 -14.55 20.45 -11.15
CA THR A 540 -15.91 20.99 -10.97
C THR A 540 -16.23 21.22 -9.50
N ARG A 541 -17.20 22.10 -9.22
CA ARG A 541 -17.69 22.36 -7.87
C ARG A 541 -18.27 21.11 -7.20
N ALA A 542 -18.94 20.24 -7.95
CA ALA A 542 -19.42 18.95 -7.44
C ALA A 542 -18.27 18.00 -7.06
N GLN A 543 -17.24 17.88 -7.91
CA GLN A 543 -16.04 17.10 -7.61
C GLN A 543 -15.30 17.63 -6.39
N TYR A 544 -15.18 18.96 -6.26
CA TYR A 544 -14.59 19.58 -5.09
C TYR A 544 -15.37 19.28 -3.80
N ALA A 545 -16.70 19.42 -3.83
CA ALA A 545 -17.55 19.13 -2.69
C ALA A 545 -17.44 17.66 -2.26
N ALA A 546 -17.38 16.74 -3.23
CA ALA A 546 -17.16 15.32 -2.97
C ALA A 546 -15.82 15.05 -2.29
N LEU A 547 -14.73 15.62 -2.81
CA LEU A 547 -13.40 15.50 -2.23
C LEU A 547 -13.35 16.05 -0.81
N VAL A 548 -13.93 17.22 -0.56
CA VAL A 548 -13.97 17.83 0.78
C VAL A 548 -14.78 16.99 1.76
N ALA A 549 -15.93 16.47 1.33
CA ALA A 549 -16.78 15.64 2.17
C ALA A 549 -16.04 14.37 2.62
N VAL A 550 -15.33 13.70 1.71
CA VAL A 550 -14.56 12.50 2.03
C VAL A 550 -13.29 12.84 2.83
N ALA A 551 -12.57 13.90 2.43
CA ALA A 551 -11.32 14.29 3.08
C ALA A 551 -11.54 14.77 4.52
N PHE A 552 -12.54 15.63 4.77
CA PHE A 552 -12.70 16.30 6.06
C PHE A 552 -13.89 15.80 6.89
N ASN A 553 -14.86 15.12 6.26
CA ASN A 553 -16.12 14.70 6.89
C ASN A 553 -16.72 15.78 7.82
N PRO A 554 -17.01 16.97 7.29
CA PRO A 554 -17.27 18.14 8.10
C PRO A 554 -18.61 18.07 8.83
N ILE A 555 -18.61 18.48 10.10
CA ILE A 555 -19.81 18.55 10.95
C ILE A 555 -20.69 19.71 10.47
N ALA A 556 -22.01 19.48 10.37
CA ALA A 556 -22.97 20.50 9.99
C ALA A 556 -22.95 21.70 10.97
N LYS A 557 -22.56 22.88 10.46
CA LYS A 557 -22.57 24.18 11.16
C LYS A 557 -23.82 25.00 10.85
N ARG A 558 -24.53 24.66 9.77
CA ARG A 558 -25.76 25.32 9.32
C ARG A 558 -26.70 24.29 8.68
N PRO A 559 -28.01 24.59 8.56
CA PRO A 559 -28.95 23.73 7.84
C PRO A 559 -28.45 23.44 6.42
N ALA A 560 -28.70 22.22 5.97
CA ALA A 560 -28.35 21.77 4.63
C ALA A 560 -29.11 22.63 3.61
N PRO A 561 -28.42 23.40 2.75
CA PRO A 561 -29.08 24.24 1.77
C PRO A 561 -29.71 23.39 0.67
N ASP A 562 -30.96 23.72 0.33
CA ASP A 562 -31.66 23.10 -0.80
C ASP A 562 -31.35 23.91 -2.07
N PHE A 563 -30.63 23.29 -3.00
CA PHE A 563 -30.21 23.92 -4.24
C PHE A 563 -31.14 23.52 -5.38
N THR A 564 -31.68 24.52 -6.08
CA THR A 564 -32.71 24.33 -7.12
C THR A 564 -32.20 23.56 -8.35
N ASP A 565 -30.88 23.54 -8.57
CA ASP A 565 -30.20 22.92 -9.71
C ASP A 565 -29.46 21.63 -9.34
N VAL A 566 -29.70 21.06 -8.15
CA VAL A 566 -29.09 19.80 -7.71
C VAL A 566 -30.19 18.79 -7.35
N PRO A 567 -30.57 17.89 -8.27
CA PRO A 567 -31.51 16.81 -8.02
C PRO A 567 -31.04 15.88 -6.89
N LYS A 568 -31.98 15.28 -6.14
CA LYS A 568 -31.67 14.37 -5.01
C LYS A 568 -30.92 13.10 -5.41
N ASP A 569 -31.11 12.66 -6.65
CA ASP A 569 -30.44 11.51 -7.27
C ASP A 569 -29.09 11.88 -7.92
N PHE A 570 -28.69 13.16 -7.90
CA PHE A 570 -27.39 13.58 -8.38
C PHE A 570 -26.27 12.88 -7.59
N TRP A 571 -25.28 12.33 -8.28
CA TRP A 571 -24.21 11.51 -7.68
C TRP A 571 -23.48 12.18 -6.51
N ALA A 572 -23.33 13.51 -6.54
CA ALA A 572 -22.67 14.27 -5.49
C ALA A 572 -23.64 14.87 -4.46
N TYR A 573 -24.95 14.60 -4.55
CA TYR A 573 -25.97 15.26 -3.71
C TYR A 573 -25.62 15.17 -2.23
N ASN A 574 -25.37 13.96 -1.71
CA ASN A 574 -25.04 13.75 -0.30
C ASN A 574 -23.73 14.45 0.10
N ALA A 575 -22.70 14.34 -0.73
CA ALA A 575 -21.40 14.93 -0.45
C ALA A 575 -21.46 16.47 -0.45
N LEU A 576 -22.28 17.03 -1.33
CA LEU A 576 -22.57 18.45 -1.42
C LEU A 576 -23.34 18.92 -0.18
N GLN A 577 -24.33 18.17 0.31
CA GLN A 577 -25.02 18.49 1.55
C GLN A 577 -24.07 18.49 2.76
N ILE A 578 -23.15 17.51 2.84
CA ILE A 578 -22.12 17.43 3.88
C ILE A 578 -21.18 18.65 3.80
N ALA A 579 -20.58 18.90 2.63
CA ALA A 579 -19.64 20.00 2.45
C ALA A 579 -20.31 21.38 2.67
N ALA A 580 -21.58 21.54 2.25
CA ALA A 580 -22.30 22.80 2.35
C ALA A 580 -22.75 23.09 3.78
N SER A 581 -23.34 22.11 4.47
CA SER A 581 -23.72 22.24 5.88
C SER A 581 -22.48 22.40 6.77
N GLY A 582 -21.36 21.77 6.41
CA GLY A 582 -20.06 21.92 7.06
C GLY A 582 -19.35 23.26 6.88
N GLY A 583 -19.88 24.13 6.01
CA GLY A 583 -19.37 25.47 5.77
C GLY A 583 -18.17 25.55 4.81
N PHE A 584 -17.85 24.47 4.09
CA PHE A 584 -16.80 24.48 3.07
C PHE A 584 -17.31 25.13 1.78
N VAL A 585 -18.45 24.67 1.26
CA VAL A 585 -19.02 25.18 0.01
C VAL A 585 -20.33 25.93 0.24
N SER A 586 -20.64 26.90 -0.62
CA SER A 586 -21.92 27.62 -0.61
C SER A 586 -22.45 27.78 -2.04
N GLY A 587 -23.76 27.96 -2.19
CA GLY A 587 -24.38 28.32 -3.46
C GLY A 587 -24.44 29.83 -3.68
N PHE A 588 -25.15 30.22 -4.72
CA PHE A 588 -25.31 31.59 -5.17
C PHE A 588 -26.59 32.22 -4.61
N SER A 589 -26.74 33.54 -4.77
CA SER A 589 -27.91 34.30 -4.28
C SER A 589 -29.23 33.85 -4.93
N ASP A 590 -29.16 33.25 -6.11
CA ASP A 590 -30.28 32.67 -6.87
C ASP A 590 -30.69 31.25 -6.40
N ARG A 591 -30.12 30.76 -5.29
CA ARG A 591 -30.31 29.40 -4.72
C ARG A 591 -29.79 28.25 -5.60
N THR A 592 -28.91 28.54 -6.56
CA THR A 592 -28.21 27.50 -7.33
C THR A 592 -26.86 27.13 -6.69
N PHE A 593 -26.39 25.91 -6.92
CA PHE A 593 -25.02 25.47 -6.57
C PHE A 593 -24.08 25.48 -7.77
N ARG A 594 -24.59 25.25 -8.98
CA ARG A 594 -23.86 25.13 -10.25
C ARG A 594 -22.84 23.99 -10.22
N PRO A 595 -23.29 22.72 -10.11
CA PRO A 595 -22.41 21.58 -9.84
C PRO A 595 -21.35 21.31 -10.92
N ASN A 596 -21.67 21.63 -12.18
CA ASN A 596 -20.78 21.42 -13.32
C ASN A 596 -19.85 22.61 -13.59
N GLN A 597 -20.03 23.75 -12.90
CA GLN A 597 -19.12 24.88 -13.04
C GLN A 597 -17.79 24.56 -12.33
N ASN A 598 -16.68 24.96 -12.93
CA ASN A 598 -15.35 24.76 -12.34
C ASN A 598 -15.14 25.66 -11.12
N VAL A 599 -14.43 25.14 -10.11
CA VAL A 599 -14.10 25.90 -8.91
C VAL A 599 -12.91 26.82 -9.19
N GLN A 600 -12.98 28.06 -8.72
CA GLN A 600 -11.85 28.98 -8.81
C GLN A 600 -10.84 28.72 -7.69
N ARG A 601 -9.57 29.02 -7.97
CA ARG A 601 -8.46 28.81 -7.03
C ARG A 601 -8.68 29.51 -5.69
N LEU A 602 -9.10 30.78 -5.72
CA LEU A 602 -9.41 31.53 -4.51
C LEU A 602 -10.58 30.92 -3.72
N GLN A 603 -11.58 30.35 -4.41
CA GLN A 603 -12.73 29.71 -3.75
C GLN A 603 -12.31 28.46 -2.97
N VAL A 604 -11.33 27.70 -3.47
CA VAL A 604 -10.77 26.54 -2.76
C VAL A 604 -10.11 26.99 -1.44
N ILE A 605 -9.32 28.05 -1.48
CA ILE A 605 -8.63 28.58 -0.28
C ILE A 605 -9.64 29.08 0.75
N VAL A 606 -10.60 29.91 0.32
CA VAL A 606 -11.66 30.44 1.21
C VAL A 606 -12.48 29.29 1.80
N SER A 607 -12.83 28.29 0.98
CA SER A 607 -13.56 27.10 1.41
C SER A 607 -12.81 26.31 2.49
N LEU A 608 -11.52 26.02 2.30
CA LEU A 608 -10.72 25.28 3.27
C LEU A 608 -10.58 26.05 4.59
N VAL A 609 -10.32 27.36 4.54
CA VAL A 609 -10.18 28.19 5.75
C VAL A 609 -11.47 28.26 6.54
N ASN A 610 -12.59 28.56 5.87
CA ASN A 610 -13.90 28.67 6.52
C ASN A 610 -14.40 27.32 7.03
N GLY A 611 -14.26 26.29 6.19
CA GLY A 611 -14.66 24.92 6.49
C GLY A 611 -13.95 24.36 7.71
N LEU A 612 -12.63 24.56 7.80
CA LEU A 612 -11.81 24.12 8.92
C LEU A 612 -11.83 25.07 10.13
N ALA A 613 -12.46 26.24 10.00
CA ALA A 613 -12.45 27.30 11.01
C ALA A 613 -11.01 27.65 11.46
N LEU A 614 -10.10 27.78 10.50
CA LEU A 614 -8.70 28.12 10.79
C LEU A 614 -8.62 29.53 11.40
N PRO A 615 -7.72 29.73 12.38
CA PRO A 615 -7.60 31.01 13.07
C PRO A 615 -7.20 32.12 12.09
N ALA A 616 -7.88 33.26 12.20
CA ALA A 616 -7.50 34.45 11.45
C ALA A 616 -6.11 34.91 11.85
N SER A 617 -5.30 35.30 10.86
CA SER A 617 -3.98 35.87 11.06
C SER A 617 -3.93 37.28 10.48
N ASP A 618 -3.33 38.20 11.22
CA ASP A 618 -3.06 39.58 10.79
C ASP A 618 -1.62 39.74 10.26
N SER A 619 -0.97 38.63 9.90
CA SER A 619 0.40 38.66 9.36
C SER A 619 0.46 39.31 7.97
N ASN A 620 1.60 39.94 7.65
CA ASN A 620 1.88 40.55 6.34
C ASN A 620 2.09 39.50 5.21
N ALA A 621 1.51 38.31 5.34
CA ALA A 621 1.68 37.20 4.40
C ALA A 621 1.26 37.55 2.96
N LEU A 622 0.41 38.58 2.77
CA LEU A 622 0.06 39.09 1.44
C LEU A 622 1.27 39.66 0.66
N LEU A 623 2.31 40.13 1.35
CA LEU A 623 3.55 40.61 0.72
C LEU A 623 4.34 39.49 0.01
N THR A 624 4.00 38.22 0.30
CA THR A 624 4.56 37.06 -0.39
C THR A 624 4.10 36.99 -1.85
N TYR A 625 2.94 37.58 -2.17
CA TYR A 625 2.33 37.48 -3.50
C TYR A 625 2.56 38.73 -4.34
N THR A 626 3.16 38.57 -5.52
CA THR A 626 3.38 39.66 -6.47
C THR A 626 2.08 40.21 -7.04
N ASP A 627 1.05 39.37 -7.11
CA ASP A 627 -0.28 39.67 -7.60
C ASP A 627 -1.29 39.96 -6.48
N SER A 628 -0.82 40.29 -5.26
CA SER A 628 -1.66 40.56 -4.08
C SER A 628 -2.72 41.65 -4.25
N LYS A 629 -2.56 42.56 -5.22
CA LYS A 629 -3.57 43.56 -5.61
C LYS A 629 -4.79 42.95 -6.31
N SER A 630 -4.63 41.78 -6.95
CA SER A 630 -5.70 41.06 -7.64
C SER A 630 -6.59 40.23 -6.70
N ILE A 631 -6.19 40.11 -5.42
CA ILE A 631 -6.95 39.37 -4.41
C ILE A 631 -8.11 40.25 -3.93
N PRO A 632 -9.38 39.85 -4.14
CA PRO A 632 -10.54 40.58 -3.65
C PRO A 632 -10.55 40.71 -2.13
N ASP A 633 -11.05 41.83 -1.62
CA ASP A 633 -11.00 42.16 -0.18
C ASP A 633 -11.66 41.10 0.72
N TYR A 634 -12.77 40.51 0.27
CA TYR A 634 -13.48 39.47 1.03
C TYR A 634 -12.63 38.23 1.30
N ALA A 635 -11.61 37.94 0.47
CA ALA A 635 -10.79 36.74 0.55
C ALA A 635 -9.42 36.99 1.19
N ARG A 636 -8.98 38.24 1.33
CA ARG A 636 -7.63 38.60 1.83
C ARG A 636 -7.28 37.90 3.14
N LYS A 637 -8.18 37.92 4.14
CA LYS A 637 -7.97 37.26 5.44
C LYS A 637 -7.82 35.74 5.32
N ALA A 638 -8.59 35.11 4.44
CA ALA A 638 -8.50 33.67 4.21
C ALA A 638 -7.17 33.31 3.55
N VAL A 639 -6.73 34.08 2.55
CA VAL A 639 -5.42 33.86 1.92
C VAL A 639 -4.29 33.98 2.95
N VAL A 640 -4.30 35.00 3.80
CA VAL A 640 -3.30 35.17 4.87
C VAL A 640 -3.27 33.96 5.79
N SER A 641 -4.44 33.53 6.27
CA SER A 641 -4.56 32.40 7.20
C SER A 641 -4.08 31.08 6.56
N ALA A 642 -4.48 30.80 5.32
CA ALA A 642 -4.03 29.63 4.58
C ALA A 642 -2.51 29.63 4.31
N THR A 643 -1.95 30.81 4.01
CA THR A 643 -0.50 30.95 3.78
C THR A 643 0.28 30.67 5.06
N GLN A 644 -0.17 31.21 6.19
CA GLN A 644 0.46 30.98 7.49
C GLN A 644 0.45 29.49 7.89
N GLN A 645 -0.64 28.80 7.57
CA GLN A 645 -0.80 27.36 7.81
C GLN A 645 -0.14 26.48 6.74
N LYS A 646 0.62 27.07 5.81
CA LYS A 646 1.29 26.37 4.68
C LYS A 646 0.33 25.57 3.79
N ILE A 647 -0.95 25.99 3.72
CA ILE A 647 -1.99 25.35 2.90
C ILE A 647 -1.86 25.71 1.42
N VAL A 648 -1.41 26.94 1.12
CA VAL A 648 -1.30 27.42 -0.25
C VAL A 648 -0.11 26.77 -0.94
N VAL A 649 -0.37 26.13 -2.10
CA VAL A 649 0.66 25.51 -2.94
C VAL A 649 0.57 26.09 -4.35
N ASN A 650 1.57 26.87 -4.75
CA ASN A 650 1.61 27.65 -5.99
C ASN A 650 2.65 27.09 -6.95
N TYR A 651 2.20 26.64 -8.12
CA TYR A 651 3.03 26.15 -9.21
C TYR A 651 2.77 27.00 -10.47
N PRO A 652 3.81 27.31 -11.28
CA PRO A 652 5.23 27.02 -11.03
C PRO A 652 5.93 28.01 -10.10
N ASP A 653 5.36 29.21 -9.90
CA ASP A 653 5.94 30.27 -9.08
C ASP A 653 5.21 30.39 -7.73
N PRO A 654 5.88 30.11 -6.59
CA PRO A 654 5.30 30.25 -5.26
C PRO A 654 4.72 31.64 -4.96
N LYS A 655 5.19 32.70 -5.64
CA LYS A 655 4.81 34.10 -5.39
C LYS A 655 3.61 34.56 -6.22
N GLN A 656 3.04 33.72 -7.08
CA GLN A 656 1.89 34.07 -7.93
C GLN A 656 0.65 33.27 -7.51
N LEU A 657 -0.36 33.95 -6.96
CA LEU A 657 -1.58 33.27 -6.53
C LEU A 657 -2.55 32.99 -7.69
N VAL A 658 -2.71 33.95 -8.60
CA VAL A 658 -3.66 33.98 -9.72
C VAL A 658 -5.09 33.66 -9.25
N PRO A 659 -5.72 34.52 -8.43
CA PRO A 659 -6.86 34.14 -7.59
C PRO A 659 -8.14 33.78 -8.36
N THR A 660 -8.40 34.41 -9.50
CA THR A 660 -9.68 34.29 -10.23
C THR A 660 -9.72 33.17 -11.26
N ARG A 661 -8.61 32.48 -11.54
CA ARG A 661 -8.60 31.37 -12.50
C ARG A 661 -9.22 30.11 -11.93
N GLU A 662 -9.63 29.22 -12.83
CA GLU A 662 -10.08 27.88 -12.47
C GLU A 662 -8.95 27.06 -11.84
N ALA A 663 -9.26 26.35 -10.76
CA ALA A 663 -8.30 25.49 -10.06
C ALA A 663 -8.20 24.15 -10.77
N THR A 664 -6.98 23.70 -11.02
CA THR A 664 -6.76 22.35 -11.57
C THR A 664 -6.92 21.28 -10.50
N ARG A 665 -7.18 20.05 -10.90
CA ARG A 665 -7.30 18.90 -9.98
C ARG A 665 -6.03 18.69 -9.15
N ALA A 666 -4.85 18.93 -9.72
CA ALA A 666 -3.57 18.90 -9.03
C ALA A 666 -3.47 19.93 -7.91
N GLU A 667 -3.91 21.16 -8.18
CA GLU A 667 -3.85 22.25 -7.22
C GLU A 667 -4.77 22.02 -6.04
N VAL A 668 -5.97 21.52 -6.31
CA VAL A 668 -6.89 21.21 -5.24
C VAL A 668 -6.42 20.00 -4.43
N ALA A 669 -5.85 18.98 -5.07
CA ALA A 669 -5.22 17.86 -4.38
C ALA A 669 -4.09 18.35 -3.44
N ALA A 670 -3.21 19.21 -3.92
CA ALA A 670 -2.12 19.78 -3.12
C ALA A 670 -2.65 20.58 -1.92
N MET A 671 -3.62 21.48 -2.12
CA MET A 671 -4.18 22.30 -1.06
C MET A 671 -5.01 21.49 -0.05
N VAL A 672 -5.77 20.49 -0.50
CA VAL A 672 -6.51 19.58 0.40
C VAL A 672 -5.54 18.74 1.23
N TYR A 673 -4.46 18.24 0.63
CA TYR A 673 -3.42 17.52 1.37
C TYR A 673 -2.78 18.41 2.44
N GLN A 674 -2.37 19.63 2.09
CA GLN A 674 -1.79 20.55 3.07
C GLN A 674 -2.79 20.97 4.14
N ALA A 675 -4.08 21.07 3.82
CA ALA A 675 -5.11 21.30 4.82
C ALA A 675 -5.26 20.12 5.80
N LEU A 676 -5.12 18.86 5.35
CA LEU A 676 -5.05 17.69 6.23
C LEU A 676 -3.80 17.71 7.13
N VAL A 677 -2.67 18.18 6.60
CA VAL A 677 -1.44 18.40 7.36
C VAL A 677 -1.65 19.45 8.45
N ALA A 678 -2.24 20.61 8.10
CA ALA A 678 -2.47 21.72 9.02
C ALA A 678 -3.34 21.33 10.24
N ILE A 679 -4.23 20.34 10.08
CA ILE A 679 -5.06 19.79 11.16
C ILE A 679 -4.50 18.50 11.77
N GLY A 680 -3.26 18.12 11.46
CA GLY A 680 -2.55 16.98 12.06
C GLY A 680 -3.06 15.60 11.63
N ARG A 681 -3.76 15.49 10.50
CA ARG A 681 -4.32 14.22 10.00
C ARG A 681 -3.38 13.45 9.06
N THR A 682 -2.32 14.08 8.57
CA THR A 682 -1.30 13.42 7.75
C THR A 682 0.05 14.13 7.89
N GLN A 683 1.11 13.53 7.34
CA GLN A 683 2.50 13.99 7.45
C GLN A 683 2.86 15.03 6.38
N ASN A 684 3.84 15.88 6.66
CA ASN A 684 4.33 16.88 5.72
C ASN A 684 4.92 16.23 4.46
N ILE A 685 4.58 16.79 3.29
CA ILE A 685 5.27 16.53 2.03
C ILE A 685 6.18 17.73 1.74
N ASN A 686 7.46 17.46 1.50
CA ASN A 686 8.39 18.50 1.05
C ASN A 686 8.11 18.85 -0.41
N SER A 687 7.77 20.12 -0.66
CA SER A 687 7.57 20.64 -2.01
C SER A 687 8.04 22.09 -2.06
N PRO A 688 8.82 22.48 -3.10
CA PRO A 688 9.26 23.87 -3.28
C PRO A 688 8.09 24.82 -3.62
N TYR A 689 6.92 24.26 -3.94
CA TYR A 689 5.72 25.02 -4.31
C TYR A 689 4.83 25.38 -3.12
N ILE A 690 5.11 24.85 -1.92
CA ILE A 690 4.40 25.24 -0.70
C ILE A 690 4.82 26.65 -0.32
N VAL A 691 3.85 27.56 -0.22
CA VAL A 691 4.13 28.96 0.08
C VAL A 691 4.44 29.10 1.56
N SER A 692 5.61 29.68 1.84
CA SER A 692 6.04 30.07 3.19
C SER A 692 6.12 31.59 3.31
N THR A 693 5.72 32.13 4.45
CA THR A 693 5.90 33.56 4.74
C THR A 693 7.39 33.89 4.90
N PRO A 694 7.87 35.06 4.42
CA PRO A 694 9.21 35.54 4.75
C PRO A 694 9.32 35.68 6.27
N ASN A 695 10.32 35.01 6.87
CA ASN A 695 10.72 34.98 8.28
C ASN A 695 9.84 35.73 9.31
N ASN A 696 9.29 34.95 10.25
CA ASN A 696 9.61 35.14 11.66
C ASN A 696 10.39 33.92 12.14
#